data_AF-A0A2J6S567-F1
#
_entry.id   AF-A0A2J6S567-F1
#
_cell.length_a   1.000
_cell.length_b   1.000
_cell.length_c   1.000
_cell.angle_alpha   90.00
_cell.angle_beta   90.00
_cell.angle_gamma   90.00
#
_symmetry.space_group_name_H-M   'P 1'
#
loop_
_entity.id
_entity.type
_entity.pdbx_description
1 polymer ?
#
loop_
_entity_poly.entity_id
_entity_poly.type
_entity_poly.pdbx_seq_one_letter_code
_entity_poly.pdbx_strand_id
1 'polypeptide(L)'
;MDFDPRFDYNARRSSGHIPIPDGPPIPEPQNQYPPRPYSAHRYSNTSPLSSHPPTFNNEYAPSYHTYDGISPEDEFDAESQHQGGYHENYQASPQDIPLLSRPISNQHLYSASVENLARPVSVGPFPSPGPRPLHLGQEIPEQANHLNRANFGHLVYDCPVPPKLLRTFPHTPPPGRDEFTHMRYTAVTCDPEDFTAERFTLRPQLFQQRRRTELFIVVTMYNEDDVLFARTMAGVFKNIEYMCSLKGKHKGLWDENGWKKIVVCVVNDGRAKLDARTRAVMTALGVYQHGVMVEEVNQKPVTAHLYEYTTKVGIDIRKGIVETKPGIGCPVQMIFCLKEKNQKKINSHRWALQAFGGALQPNICVLLDAGTRPGDKSIYELWKAFELNPNCGGACGEIKAMLGKGKGFEKLLNPLIAAQNFEYKMSNILDKPMESAFGFISVLPGAFSAYRFIALQNDARGKGPLEKYFDGEKHHLDADIFTKNMYLAEDRILCFELVAKRKSKWVLTYVCSAQGETDVPEEMPELIKQRRRWLNGSFFAAVYALVHFYQIFRSSHSAMRKFMFMVEFLYQLISMIFAWFAVGNFFLVFQILTTALGGPTLLGKTGEVLSIFIEWVYLGSLVTCFVLSLGNTPDGSRRFYMTMVYSWGLIMMYLLFASVFITVKSVEAQAHDGKFTFAKLFTNEIFFTLIVSLLSTYVLWIFISIVFLDPWHIVSSSLQYLLLSPTYTNVINVYAFCNTHDVTWGTKGDDKAPALKTATVNAEGKSDQEPSFDDGDLDELYDSALQKFATEAVEEKKSIDPKDADEGYRKAFRTYVVLVWMFCNAALVAIVLNAGGLNRLEVAPTTGGEDASAKVKTYLLIVLWSVAALSGFKFVGAMWYKVHRIFQR
;
A
#
# COMPACT_ATOMS: atom_id res chain seq x y z
N MET A 1 -41.75 -45.77 -15.59
CA MET A 1 -42.97 -46.47 -15.14
C MET A 1 -43.35 -45.87 -13.80
N ASP A 2 -44.41 -45.08 -13.65
CA ASP A 2 -45.40 -44.49 -14.58
C ASP A 2 -45.80 -43.09 -14.01
N PHE A 3 -46.17 -42.04 -14.75
CA PHE A 3 -47.41 -41.83 -15.55
C PHE A 3 -48.69 -42.14 -14.74
N ASP A 4 -49.73 -41.29 -14.65
CA ASP A 4 -50.05 -39.97 -15.26
C ASP A 4 -51.16 -39.27 -14.38
N PRO A 5 -51.62 -38.02 -14.62
CA PRO A 5 -52.51 -37.28 -13.70
C PRO A 5 -53.97 -37.20 -14.19
N ARG A 6 -54.83 -36.43 -13.49
CA ARG A 6 -55.84 -35.55 -14.11
C ARG A 6 -56.54 -34.57 -13.14
N PHE A 7 -56.79 -33.35 -13.65
CA PHE A 7 -58.08 -32.63 -13.77
C PHE A 7 -59.32 -33.18 -13.02
N ASP A 8 -60.30 -32.37 -12.61
CA ASP A 8 -60.83 -31.22 -13.37
C ASP A 8 -61.51 -30.10 -12.53
N TYR A 9 -61.84 -28.99 -13.20
CA TYR A 9 -62.61 -27.84 -12.69
C TYR A 9 -64.12 -28.12 -12.66
N ASN A 10 -64.87 -27.58 -11.68
CA ASN A 10 -66.17 -26.95 -11.99
C ASN A 10 -66.76 -25.98 -10.95
N ALA A 11 -67.41 -24.95 -11.51
CA ALA A 11 -67.97 -23.74 -10.91
C ALA A 11 -69.13 -23.92 -9.88
N ARG A 12 -69.26 -22.96 -8.95
CA ARG A 12 -70.23 -21.82 -9.05
C ARG A 12 -70.16 -20.84 -7.86
N ARG A 13 -70.70 -19.63 -8.04
CA ARG A 13 -70.88 -18.59 -7.00
C ARG A 13 -72.31 -18.61 -6.45
N SER A 14 -72.52 -18.30 -5.16
CA SER A 14 -73.22 -17.07 -4.70
C SER A 14 -73.56 -17.09 -3.20
N SER A 15 -73.89 -15.91 -2.67
CA SER A 15 -73.99 -15.52 -1.25
C SER A 15 -75.35 -15.73 -0.58
N GLY A 16 -75.37 -15.93 0.75
CA GLY A 16 -76.55 -15.77 1.62
C GLY A 16 -76.19 -15.76 3.11
N HIS A 17 -76.80 -14.89 3.92
CA HIS A 17 -76.61 -14.81 5.39
C HIS A 17 -77.57 -15.72 6.18
N ILE A 18 -77.21 -16.08 7.41
CA ILE A 18 -78.03 -16.02 8.67
C ILE A 18 -77.15 -16.48 9.89
N PRO A 19 -77.45 -16.10 11.18
CA PRO A 19 -76.42 -15.93 12.22
C PRO A 19 -76.39 -16.96 13.39
N ILE A 20 -75.58 -16.63 14.42
CA ILE A 20 -75.03 -17.44 15.53
C ILE A 20 -76.00 -17.60 16.74
N PRO A 21 -75.96 -18.72 17.49
CA PRO A 21 -75.49 -18.73 18.91
C PRO A 21 -74.75 -20.06 19.32
N ASP A 22 -74.02 -20.23 20.43
CA ASP A 22 -73.43 -19.28 21.40
C ASP A 22 -72.29 -19.91 22.26
N GLY A 23 -71.37 -19.07 22.75
CA GLY A 23 -70.54 -19.24 23.97
C GLY A 23 -69.34 -20.23 23.99
N PRO A 24 -68.45 -20.15 25.01
CA PRO A 24 -68.21 -19.08 26.00
C PRO A 24 -66.81 -18.40 25.85
N PRO A 25 -66.57 -17.20 26.44
CA PRO A 25 -65.37 -16.39 26.18
C PRO A 25 -64.20 -16.59 27.17
N ILE A 26 -62.99 -16.20 26.74
CA ILE A 26 -61.76 -16.05 27.56
C ILE A 26 -61.16 -14.65 27.26
N PRO A 27 -60.65 -13.87 28.24
CA PRO A 27 -60.72 -12.40 28.17
C PRO A 27 -59.41 -11.65 27.80
N GLU A 28 -59.57 -10.41 27.29
CA GLU A 28 -58.53 -9.36 27.25
C GLU A 28 -58.38 -8.66 28.63
N PRO A 29 -57.14 -8.26 28.99
CA PRO A 29 -56.76 -6.82 29.08
C PRO A 29 -55.33 -6.56 28.51
N GLN A 30 -54.79 -5.35 28.27
CA GLN A 30 -55.22 -3.93 28.45
C GLN A 30 -54.29 -3.00 27.61
N ASN A 31 -54.71 -1.72 27.39
CA ASN A 31 -53.91 -0.48 27.21
C ASN A 31 -52.54 -0.53 26.47
N GLN A 32 -52.24 0.10 25.32
CA GLN A 32 -52.64 1.37 24.67
C GLN A 32 -51.91 2.65 25.18
N TYR A 33 -51.17 3.33 24.27
CA TYR A 33 -50.50 4.67 24.36
C TYR A 33 -49.27 4.85 25.29
N PRO A 34 -48.43 5.93 25.16
CA PRO A 34 -48.28 6.95 24.08
C PRO A 34 -46.84 7.16 23.53
N PRO A 35 -46.63 8.00 22.48
CA PRO A 35 -45.31 8.40 21.93
C PRO A 35 -44.87 9.86 22.26
N ARG A 36 -43.68 10.28 21.75
CA ARG A 36 -43.02 11.64 21.72
C ARG A 36 -41.99 11.93 22.84
N PRO A 37 -41.15 12.99 22.77
CA PRO A 37 -40.91 13.98 21.69
C PRO A 37 -39.43 14.19 21.25
N TYR A 38 -39.25 14.93 20.15
CA TYR A 38 -38.04 15.73 19.89
C TYR A 38 -38.11 17.07 20.65
N SER A 39 -36.99 17.56 21.19
CA SER A 39 -36.81 18.99 21.51
C SER A 39 -35.33 19.38 21.62
N ALA A 40 -34.92 20.43 20.93
CA ALA A 40 -33.66 21.12 21.18
C ALA A 40 -33.91 22.34 22.09
N HIS A 41 -32.89 22.82 22.83
CA HIS A 41 -32.66 24.26 23.04
C HIS A 41 -31.24 24.54 23.62
N ARG A 42 -30.97 25.82 23.94
CA ARG A 42 -29.64 26.40 24.18
C ARG A 42 -29.47 26.92 25.63
N TYR A 43 -28.21 26.90 26.10
CA TYR A 43 -27.60 27.78 27.13
C TYR A 43 -28.41 28.19 28.38
N SER A 44 -27.87 27.87 29.56
CA SER A 44 -27.13 28.87 30.37
C SER A 44 -26.37 28.23 31.54
N ASN A 45 -25.56 29.03 32.24
CA ASN A 45 -24.52 28.60 33.18
C ASN A 45 -25.06 28.20 34.56
N THR A 46 -24.39 27.24 35.23
CA THR A 46 -23.72 27.46 36.54
C THR A 46 -22.80 26.28 36.92
N SER A 47 -21.65 26.57 37.52
CA SER A 47 -20.82 25.64 38.31
C SER A 47 -21.09 25.93 39.82
N PRO A 48 -20.78 25.05 40.81
CA PRO A 48 -19.40 24.61 41.11
C PRO A 48 -19.19 23.22 41.80
N LEU A 49 -17.91 22.84 41.90
CA LEU A 49 -17.19 22.05 42.94
C LEU A 49 -17.63 20.61 43.40
N SER A 50 -16.71 19.66 43.14
CA SER A 50 -16.09 18.64 44.05
C SER A 50 -16.90 17.71 44.99
N SER A 51 -16.75 16.38 44.80
CA SER A 51 -16.26 15.41 45.82
C SER A 51 -16.06 13.97 45.26
N HIS A 52 -15.20 13.14 45.89
CA HIS A 52 -15.11 11.68 45.69
C HIS A 52 -15.97 10.93 46.75
N PRO A 53 -15.83 9.59 46.94
CA PRO A 53 -16.43 8.47 46.19
C PRO A 53 -17.48 7.71 47.05
N PRO A 54 -17.92 6.48 46.68
CA PRO A 54 -17.36 5.29 47.34
C PRO A 54 -17.25 4.01 46.47
N THR A 55 -16.73 2.95 47.09
CA THR A 55 -16.49 1.58 46.57
C THR A 55 -17.68 0.62 46.81
N PHE A 56 -17.67 -0.56 46.16
CA PHE A 56 -18.11 -1.83 46.77
C PHE A 56 -17.52 -3.06 46.05
N ASN A 57 -17.28 -4.15 46.80
CA ASN A 57 -16.86 -5.47 46.29
C ASN A 57 -18.04 -6.46 46.28
N ASN A 58 -18.02 -7.47 45.40
CA ASN A 58 -17.83 -8.88 45.81
C ASN A 58 -17.89 -9.88 44.65
N GLU A 59 -16.87 -10.75 44.62
CA GLU A 59 -16.93 -12.22 44.53
C GLU A 59 -18.28 -12.92 44.22
N TYR A 60 -18.28 -13.84 43.24
CA TYR A 60 -18.54 -15.27 43.49
C TYR A 60 -18.14 -16.15 42.29
N ALA A 61 -17.75 -17.40 42.57
CA ALA A 61 -17.38 -18.47 41.62
C ALA A 61 -17.46 -19.83 42.34
N PRO A 62 -17.19 -20.98 41.70
CA PRO A 62 -17.53 -21.44 40.35
C PRO A 62 -18.42 -22.71 40.41
N SER A 63 -18.68 -23.39 39.27
CA SER A 63 -19.17 -24.77 39.26
C SER A 63 -18.61 -25.58 38.08
N TYR A 64 -18.20 -26.82 38.36
CA TYR A 64 -17.63 -27.78 37.39
C TYR A 64 -18.72 -28.47 36.56
N HIS A 65 -18.33 -29.10 35.44
CA HIS A 65 -18.57 -30.54 35.23
C HIS A 65 -17.63 -31.12 34.16
N THR A 66 -17.30 -32.40 34.29
CA THR A 66 -16.43 -33.22 33.42
C THR A 66 -17.22 -34.35 32.76
N TYR A 67 -16.78 -34.85 31.59
CA TYR A 67 -16.32 -36.24 31.39
C TYR A 67 -15.93 -36.55 29.91
N ASP A 68 -15.01 -37.52 29.74
CA ASP A 68 -14.59 -38.40 28.62
C ASP A 68 -15.22 -38.27 27.20
N GLY A 69 -14.57 -38.72 26.10
CA GLY A 69 -13.28 -39.43 25.92
C GLY A 69 -13.25 -40.27 24.62
N ILE A 70 -12.26 -41.17 24.49
CA ILE A 70 -12.05 -42.17 23.40
C ILE A 70 -11.36 -41.68 22.10
N SER A 71 -10.20 -42.30 21.80
CA SER A 71 -9.63 -42.54 20.45
C SER A 71 -9.66 -44.06 20.18
N PRO A 72 -9.42 -44.54 18.93
CA PRO A 72 -8.05 -44.98 18.60
C PRO A 72 -7.63 -44.85 17.11
N GLU A 73 -6.34 -45.15 16.87
CA GLU A 73 -5.67 -45.92 15.79
C GLU A 73 -6.53 -46.50 14.62
N ASP A 74 -6.02 -46.73 13.40
CA ASP A 74 -4.68 -46.56 12.79
C ASP A 74 -4.79 -46.58 11.24
N GLU A 75 -3.69 -46.29 10.50
CA GLU A 75 -3.17 -47.06 9.34
C GLU A 75 -2.27 -46.23 8.39
N PHE A 76 -1.42 -46.94 7.65
CA PHE A 76 -0.30 -46.44 6.83
C PHE A 76 -0.44 -47.01 5.41
N ASP A 77 -0.31 -46.21 4.35
CA ASP A 77 0.03 -46.76 3.02
C ASP A 77 0.71 -45.72 2.09
N ALA A 78 1.35 -46.19 1.02
CA ALA A 78 2.47 -45.49 0.38
C ALA A 78 2.37 -45.25 -1.15
N GLU A 79 3.37 -44.50 -1.64
CA GLU A 79 3.79 -44.32 -3.04
C GLU A 79 2.80 -43.73 -4.08
N SER A 80 3.16 -42.56 -4.64
CA SER A 80 3.45 -42.47 -6.09
C SER A 80 4.08 -41.14 -6.57
N GLN A 81 5.21 -41.30 -7.27
CA GLN A 81 5.71 -40.49 -8.40
C GLN A 81 6.06 -38.99 -8.24
N HIS A 82 7.36 -38.70 -8.42
CA HIS A 82 7.89 -37.37 -8.70
C HIS A 82 7.41 -36.79 -10.04
N GLN A 83 7.09 -35.50 -10.08
CA GLN A 83 7.46 -34.59 -11.18
C GLN A 83 7.69 -33.18 -10.61
N GLY A 84 8.68 -32.45 -11.16
CA GLY A 84 9.22 -31.24 -10.53
C GLY A 84 8.69 -29.91 -11.06
N GLY A 85 8.54 -28.94 -10.15
CA GLY A 85 8.57 -27.49 -10.38
C GLY A 85 9.27 -26.86 -9.18
N TYR A 86 10.29 -25.99 -9.31
CA TYR A 86 10.30 -24.65 -9.95
C TYR A 86 9.57 -23.57 -9.12
N HIS A 87 10.24 -23.17 -8.03
CA HIS A 87 10.22 -21.88 -7.31
C HIS A 87 8.93 -21.02 -7.31
N GLU A 88 8.32 -20.81 -6.13
CA GLU A 88 7.35 -19.72 -5.88
C GLU A 88 7.80 -18.86 -4.69
N ASN A 89 8.27 -17.61 -4.93
CA ASN A 89 8.74 -16.73 -3.84
C ASN A 89 8.47 -15.24 -4.10
N TYR A 90 7.28 -14.75 -3.73
CA TYR A 90 6.88 -13.32 -3.80
C TYR A 90 5.96 -12.89 -2.66
N GLN A 91 6.18 -11.68 -2.12
CA GLN A 91 5.35 -10.51 -2.48
C GLN A 91 5.83 -9.21 -1.80
N ALA A 92 6.02 -8.16 -2.59
CA ALA A 92 6.16 -6.78 -2.15
C ALA A 92 5.29 -5.86 -3.05
N SER A 93 5.00 -4.62 -2.64
CA SER A 93 3.79 -3.88 -3.11
C SER A 93 4.01 -2.53 -3.84
N PRO A 94 4.16 -2.53 -5.19
CA PRO A 94 4.34 -1.31 -6.03
C PRO A 94 3.11 -0.82 -6.87
N GLN A 95 2.56 0.34 -6.50
CA GLN A 95 1.24 0.90 -6.94
C GLN A 95 1.15 1.45 -8.41
N ASP A 96 -0.07 1.85 -8.83
CA ASP A 96 -0.64 1.74 -10.20
C ASP A 96 -0.35 2.77 -11.35
N ILE A 97 -0.86 2.33 -12.53
CA ILE A 97 -1.04 2.86 -13.91
C ILE A 97 -1.69 4.27 -14.04
N PRO A 98 -1.53 5.02 -15.18
CA PRO A 98 -2.21 4.72 -16.46
C PRO A 98 -1.60 5.20 -17.83
N LEU A 99 -1.72 4.30 -18.84
CA LEU A 99 -1.95 4.44 -20.31
C LEU A 99 -1.08 5.34 -21.25
N LEU A 100 -0.25 4.65 -22.10
CA LEU A 100 0.28 4.95 -23.47
C LEU A 100 1.21 6.20 -23.75
N SER A 101 2.37 6.24 -24.46
CA SER A 101 3.30 5.29 -25.19
C SER A 101 4.72 5.94 -25.51
N ARG A 102 5.80 5.29 -26.08
CA ARG A 102 7.25 5.69 -25.75
C ARG A 102 8.47 5.13 -26.64
N PRO A 103 9.48 5.89 -27.25
CA PRO A 103 11.05 5.77 -27.20
C PRO A 103 12.03 6.95 -27.69
N ILE A 104 13.36 7.18 -27.44
CA ILE A 104 14.47 6.82 -26.45
C ILE A 104 15.93 7.50 -26.66
N SER A 105 16.80 7.67 -25.60
CA SER A 105 18.34 7.62 -25.37
C SER A 105 19.50 7.95 -26.39
N ASN A 106 20.84 8.15 -26.10
CA ASN A 106 21.74 8.56 -24.95
C ASN A 106 23.28 8.77 -25.30
N GLN A 107 24.13 9.16 -24.31
CA GLN A 107 25.64 9.17 -24.21
C GLN A 107 26.43 10.36 -24.86
N HIS A 108 27.61 10.87 -24.40
CA HIS A 108 28.66 10.48 -23.41
C HIS A 108 29.34 11.68 -22.64
N LEU A 109 29.83 11.42 -21.41
CA LEU A 109 31.02 11.91 -20.64
C LEU A 109 31.53 13.38 -20.49
N TYR A 110 32.13 13.58 -19.29
CA TYR A 110 33.31 14.40 -18.87
C TYR A 110 33.19 15.70 -18.04
N SER A 111 33.95 15.66 -16.91
CA SER A 111 34.56 16.69 -16.05
C SER A 111 34.11 18.16 -16.09
N ALA A 112 33.85 18.70 -14.90
CA ALA A 112 33.76 20.14 -14.63
C ALA A 112 34.99 20.67 -13.87
N SER A 113 35.27 21.97 -14.02
CA SER A 113 36.22 22.74 -13.21
C SER A 113 35.55 24.01 -12.67
N VAL A 114 35.93 24.37 -11.45
CA VAL A 114 35.88 25.69 -10.76
C VAL A 114 35.67 26.93 -11.67
N GLU A 115 35.03 28.03 -11.23
CA GLU A 115 35.20 28.67 -9.91
C GLU A 115 34.14 29.75 -9.51
N ASN A 116 34.11 30.04 -8.20
CA ASN A 116 33.95 31.37 -7.55
C ASN A 116 32.59 32.11 -7.34
N LEU A 117 32.58 32.78 -6.16
CA LEU A 117 31.86 34.01 -5.73
C LEU A 117 30.32 34.17 -5.84
N ALA A 118 29.64 34.13 -4.68
CA ALA A 118 29.15 35.36 -3.99
C ALA A 118 28.57 35.07 -2.58
N ARG A 119 28.63 36.05 -1.66
CA ARG A 119 27.91 36.07 -0.36
C ARG A 119 27.05 37.34 -0.25
N PRO A 120 25.83 37.25 0.29
CA PRO A 120 25.17 38.39 0.94
C PRO A 120 25.00 38.19 2.46
N VAL A 121 25.71 39.02 3.22
CA VAL A 121 25.24 39.93 4.29
C VAL A 121 24.02 39.53 5.15
N SER A 122 24.18 39.71 6.47
CA SER A 122 23.14 39.53 7.51
C SER A 122 22.30 40.80 7.76
N VAL A 123 21.03 40.62 8.13
CA VAL A 123 20.14 41.67 8.65
C VAL A 123 19.37 41.12 9.87
N GLY A 124 19.30 41.89 10.96
CA GLY A 124 18.67 41.48 12.22
C GLY A 124 17.13 41.53 12.23
N PRO A 125 16.45 40.80 13.14
CA PRO A 125 15.00 40.68 13.15
C PRO A 125 14.28 41.78 13.95
N PHE A 126 13.16 42.28 13.41
CA PHE A 126 12.09 42.93 14.17
C PHE A 126 10.99 41.91 14.55
N PRO A 127 10.23 42.12 15.65
CA PRO A 127 9.35 41.10 16.21
C PRO A 127 7.96 41.05 15.57
N SER A 128 7.30 39.89 15.68
CA SER A 128 5.85 39.73 15.48
C SER A 128 5.34 38.53 16.31
N PRO A 129 4.07 38.54 16.79
CA PRO A 129 3.66 37.74 17.92
C PRO A 129 3.36 36.27 17.59
N GLY A 130 4.17 35.36 18.10
CA GLY A 130 3.84 33.94 18.23
C GLY A 130 3.30 33.61 19.64
N PRO A 131 2.50 32.53 19.81
CA PRO A 131 2.15 32.02 21.14
C PRO A 131 3.42 31.58 21.89
N ARG A 132 3.47 31.89 23.20
CA ARG A 132 4.67 31.66 24.03
C ARG A 132 5.02 30.16 24.08
N PRO A 133 6.30 29.77 23.92
CA PRO A 133 6.75 28.45 24.32
C PRO A 133 6.56 28.27 25.82
N LEU A 134 5.96 27.15 26.24
CA LEU A 134 5.96 26.74 27.64
C LEU A 134 7.42 26.46 28.06
N HIS A 135 7.97 27.31 28.91
CA HIS A 135 9.20 27.00 29.64
C HIS A 135 8.90 25.89 30.65
N LEU A 136 9.10 24.64 30.24
CA LEU A 136 9.26 23.52 31.18
C LEU A 136 10.75 23.34 31.53
N GLY A 137 11.40 24.46 31.83
CA GLY A 137 12.74 24.52 32.39
C GLY A 137 12.63 24.57 33.91
N GLN A 138 12.38 23.41 34.52
CA GLN A 138 12.44 23.24 35.96
C GLN A 138 13.51 22.18 36.24
N GLU A 139 14.58 22.59 36.94
CA GLU A 139 15.69 21.70 37.26
C GLU A 139 15.19 20.60 38.20
N ILE A 140 15.34 19.35 37.78
CA ILE A 140 14.93 18.20 38.57
C ILE A 140 16.04 17.94 39.60
N PRO A 141 15.76 17.92 40.92
CA PRO A 141 16.77 17.72 41.94
C PRO A 141 17.45 16.34 41.83
N GLU A 142 18.70 16.26 42.28
CA GLU A 142 19.64 15.14 42.02
C GLU A 142 19.17 13.76 42.53
N GLN A 143 18.11 13.71 43.34
CA GLN A 143 17.43 12.48 43.76
C GLN A 143 16.81 11.68 42.59
N ALA A 144 16.63 12.30 41.41
CA ALA A 144 16.13 11.62 40.22
C ALA A 144 16.99 10.43 39.75
N ASN A 145 18.27 10.35 40.16
CA ASN A 145 19.20 9.29 39.76
C ASN A 145 18.76 7.87 40.17
N HIS A 146 17.93 7.70 41.21
CA HIS A 146 17.40 6.38 41.60
C HIS A 146 16.14 5.93 40.85
N LEU A 147 15.42 6.84 40.18
CA LEU A 147 14.16 6.50 39.47
C LEU A 147 14.37 5.77 38.14
N ASN A 148 15.54 5.92 37.50
CA ASN A 148 15.82 5.36 36.16
C ASN A 148 16.11 3.84 36.13
N ARG A 149 15.92 3.12 37.25
CA ARG A 149 16.15 1.66 37.35
C ARG A 149 14.97 0.85 37.90
N ALA A 150 13.86 1.48 38.26
CA ALA A 150 12.65 0.75 38.62
C ALA A 150 11.99 0.24 37.33
N ASN A 151 11.92 -1.08 37.14
CA ASN A 151 11.23 -1.69 35.99
C ASN A 151 9.69 -1.62 36.08
N PHE A 152 9.14 -0.97 37.11
CA PHE A 152 7.69 -0.75 37.34
C PHE A 152 6.83 -2.03 37.32
N GLY A 153 7.39 -3.18 37.69
CA GLY A 153 6.72 -4.49 37.67
C GLY A 153 6.72 -5.20 36.30
N HIS A 154 7.35 -4.61 35.28
CA HIS A 154 7.51 -5.23 33.96
C HIS A 154 8.68 -6.23 33.94
N LEU A 155 8.57 -7.29 33.14
CA LEU A 155 9.67 -8.23 32.93
C LEU A 155 10.72 -7.62 31.98
N VAL A 156 11.93 -7.40 32.48
CA VAL A 156 13.06 -6.86 31.71
C VAL A 156 14.31 -7.67 32.03
N TYR A 157 14.95 -8.24 31.01
CA TYR A 157 16.25 -8.93 31.16
C TYR A 157 17.34 -8.16 30.41
N ASP A 158 18.51 -7.96 31.04
CA ASP A 158 19.74 -7.53 30.36
C ASP A 158 20.59 -8.77 30.05
N CYS A 159 20.36 -9.38 28.89
CA CYS A 159 21.02 -10.63 28.50
C CYS A 159 22.43 -10.36 27.93
N PRO A 160 23.47 -11.12 28.33
CA PRO A 160 24.81 -10.98 27.74
C PRO A 160 24.81 -11.42 26.27
N VAL A 161 25.60 -10.74 25.44
CA VAL A 161 25.78 -11.08 24.01
C VAL A 161 26.93 -12.10 23.87
N PRO A 162 26.84 -13.11 22.98
CA PRO A 162 27.80 -14.22 22.93
C PRO A 162 29.28 -13.78 22.91
N PRO A 163 30.16 -14.40 23.73
CA PRO A 163 31.57 -14.01 23.85
C PRO A 163 32.31 -13.97 22.52
N LYS A 164 31.99 -14.89 21.58
CA LYS A 164 32.54 -14.90 20.23
C LYS A 164 32.29 -13.60 19.45
N LEU A 165 31.11 -12.98 19.61
CA LEU A 165 30.81 -11.71 18.98
C LEU A 165 31.57 -10.55 19.65
N LEU A 166 31.58 -10.52 20.99
CA LEU A 166 32.26 -9.49 21.78
C LEU A 166 33.77 -9.44 21.49
N ARG A 167 34.43 -10.60 21.36
CA ARG A 167 35.85 -10.71 20.98
C ARG A 167 36.20 -10.04 19.65
N THR A 168 35.23 -9.76 18.79
CA THR A 168 35.48 -9.21 17.45
C THR A 168 35.58 -7.68 17.44
N PHE A 169 35.12 -6.96 18.49
CA PHE A 169 35.11 -5.48 18.52
C PHE A 169 35.63 -4.90 19.84
N PRO A 170 36.17 -3.66 19.83
CA PRO A 170 36.35 -2.88 21.04
C PRO A 170 35.01 -2.69 21.78
N HIS A 171 34.99 -3.15 23.02
CA HIS A 171 33.90 -3.03 24.00
C HIS A 171 34.49 -2.74 25.38
N THR A 172 33.65 -2.35 26.33
CA THR A 172 34.11 -2.06 27.70
C THR A 172 34.49 -3.36 28.41
N PRO A 173 35.70 -3.50 28.99
CA PRO A 173 36.09 -4.74 29.67
C PRO A 173 35.24 -4.95 30.95
N PRO A 174 34.91 -6.21 31.30
CA PRO A 174 34.26 -6.51 32.58
C PRO A 174 35.05 -5.93 33.77
N PRO A 175 34.40 -5.35 34.79
CA PRO A 175 32.95 -5.36 35.06
C PRO A 175 32.14 -4.22 34.38
N GLY A 176 32.72 -3.44 33.48
CA GLY A 176 32.01 -2.35 32.81
C GLY A 176 30.94 -2.86 31.84
N ARG A 177 29.75 -2.24 31.85
CA ARG A 177 28.65 -2.52 30.91
C ARG A 177 28.47 -1.36 29.94
N ASP A 178 28.17 -1.68 28.68
CA ASP A 178 27.86 -0.72 27.61
C ASP A 178 26.71 -1.21 26.71
N GLU A 179 26.40 -0.45 25.66
CA GLU A 179 25.32 -0.80 24.72
C GLU A 179 25.65 -1.94 23.73
N PHE A 180 26.90 -2.42 23.74
CA PHE A 180 27.41 -3.45 22.83
C PHE A 180 27.58 -4.82 23.51
N THR A 181 27.63 -4.84 24.86
CA THR A 181 27.85 -6.04 25.68
C THR A 181 26.55 -6.78 26.07
N HIS A 182 25.43 -6.07 26.20
CA HIS A 182 24.15 -6.65 26.64
C HIS A 182 23.01 -6.29 25.67
N MET A 183 22.16 -7.27 25.35
CA MET A 183 20.88 -7.10 24.66
C MET A 183 19.79 -6.96 25.72
N ARG A 184 18.95 -5.92 25.65
CA ARG A 184 17.82 -5.76 26.58
C ARG A 184 16.59 -6.44 26.01
N TYR A 185 16.03 -7.40 26.72
CA TYR A 185 14.71 -7.99 26.45
C TYR A 185 13.64 -7.34 27.32
N THR A 186 12.41 -7.24 26.81
CA THR A 186 11.23 -6.83 27.59
C THR A 186 9.99 -7.54 27.07
N ALA A 187 9.22 -8.18 27.96
CA ALA A 187 7.92 -8.74 27.61
C ALA A 187 6.83 -7.68 27.82
N VAL A 188 6.08 -7.36 26.77
CA VAL A 188 5.05 -6.31 26.81
C VAL A 188 3.67 -6.94 26.95
N THR A 189 2.88 -6.46 27.89
CA THR A 189 1.57 -7.04 28.28
C THR A 189 0.39 -6.05 28.12
N CYS A 190 0.58 -5.02 27.29
CA CYS A 190 -0.43 -3.99 26.99
C CYS A 190 -0.68 -3.88 25.48
N ASP A 191 -1.72 -3.14 25.08
CA ASP A 191 -1.93 -2.73 23.69
C ASP A 191 -0.94 -1.60 23.29
N PRO A 192 -0.58 -1.46 21.99
CA PRO A 192 0.21 -0.34 21.48
C PRO A 192 -0.20 1.08 21.94
N GLU A 193 -1.49 1.34 22.18
CA GLU A 193 -1.94 2.68 22.60
C GLU A 193 -1.68 2.99 24.08
N ASP A 194 -1.51 1.95 24.91
CA ASP A 194 -1.24 2.07 26.35
C ASP A 194 0.26 1.98 26.73
N PHE A 195 1.15 1.59 25.81
CA PHE A 195 2.59 1.36 26.08
C PHE A 195 3.27 2.48 26.88
N THR A 196 3.01 3.74 26.52
CA THR A 196 3.58 4.91 27.22
C THR A 196 2.84 5.22 28.54
N ALA A 197 1.57 4.83 28.67
CA ALA A 197 0.75 5.03 29.87
C ALA A 197 1.09 3.99 30.96
N GLU A 198 1.26 2.72 30.61
CA GLU A 198 1.81 1.66 31.49
C GLU A 198 3.31 1.83 31.78
N ARG A 199 3.95 2.90 31.28
CA ARG A 199 5.35 3.26 31.55
C ARG A 199 6.39 2.25 31.05
N PHE A 200 6.10 1.52 29.98
CA PHE A 200 7.15 0.81 29.26
C PHE A 200 8.18 1.83 28.72
N THR A 201 9.46 1.46 28.76
CA THR A 201 10.59 2.34 28.44
C THR A 201 11.45 1.73 27.35
N LEU A 202 12.07 2.57 26.53
CA LEU A 202 13.01 2.18 25.47
C LEU A 202 14.43 2.63 25.81
N ARG A 203 15.44 1.83 25.44
CA ARG A 203 16.86 2.05 25.72
C ARG A 203 17.37 3.46 25.40
N PRO A 204 16.97 4.15 24.30
CA PRO A 204 17.34 5.54 24.02
C PRO A 204 16.94 6.55 25.13
N GLN A 205 15.89 6.25 25.90
CA GLN A 205 15.39 7.08 27.01
C GLN A 205 16.12 6.83 28.34
N LEU A 206 16.85 5.70 28.45
CA LEU A 206 17.47 5.21 29.70
C LEU A 206 18.96 5.60 29.83
N PHE A 207 19.59 6.09 28.76
CA PHE A 207 20.94 6.66 28.83
C PHE A 207 20.96 7.91 29.72
N GLN A 208 22.05 8.10 30.48
CA GLN A 208 22.28 9.25 31.38
C GLN A 208 21.97 10.60 30.69
N GLN A 209 22.43 10.76 29.45
CA GLN A 209 21.92 11.77 28.53
C GLN A 209 20.96 11.09 27.55
N ARG A 210 19.66 11.40 27.66
CA ARG A 210 18.61 10.85 26.78
C ARG A 210 18.92 11.13 25.31
N ARG A 211 18.90 10.09 24.48
CA ARG A 211 19.13 10.22 23.03
C ARG A 211 17.84 10.66 22.35
N ARG A 212 17.82 11.90 21.84
CA ARG A 212 16.72 12.37 20.98
C ARG A 212 16.83 11.70 19.62
N THR A 213 15.76 11.02 19.22
CA THR A 213 15.66 10.42 17.88
C THR A 213 15.34 11.51 16.85
N GLU A 214 16.23 11.70 15.88
CA GLU A 214 15.95 12.48 14.67
C GLU A 214 15.13 11.64 13.70
N LEU A 215 15.60 10.42 13.44
CA LEU A 215 15.10 9.53 12.40
C LEU A 215 14.75 8.15 12.97
N PHE A 216 13.48 7.77 12.86
CA PHE A 216 12.97 6.47 13.27
C PHE A 216 12.63 5.63 12.03
N ILE A 217 13.42 4.60 11.75
CA ILE A 217 13.29 3.76 10.54
C ILE A 217 12.56 2.49 10.91
N VAL A 218 11.32 2.34 10.44
CA VAL A 218 10.45 1.18 10.68
C VAL A 218 10.54 0.22 9.51
N VAL A 219 10.82 -1.05 9.78
CA VAL A 219 10.73 -2.17 8.83
C VAL A 219 9.63 -3.10 9.31
N THR A 220 8.53 -3.21 8.57
CA THR A 220 7.50 -4.23 8.84
C THR A 220 7.82 -5.54 8.13
N MET A 221 7.57 -6.65 8.81
CA MET A 221 7.85 -8.02 8.38
C MET A 221 6.76 -8.97 8.91
N TYR A 222 6.59 -10.14 8.31
CA TYR A 222 5.65 -11.19 8.69
C TYR A 222 6.28 -12.60 8.58
N ASN A 223 6.75 -12.96 7.38
CA ASN A 223 7.26 -14.30 7.05
C ASN A 223 8.41 -14.28 6.01
N GLU A 224 8.99 -13.11 5.75
CA GLU A 224 10.02 -12.89 4.75
C GLU A 224 11.32 -13.66 5.07
N ASP A 225 11.95 -14.18 4.02
CA ASP A 225 13.20 -14.94 4.11
C ASP A 225 14.41 -14.06 4.47
N ASP A 226 15.52 -14.73 4.82
CA ASP A 226 16.76 -14.08 5.24
C ASP A 226 17.32 -13.17 4.15
N VAL A 227 17.10 -13.50 2.88
CA VAL A 227 17.57 -12.71 1.73
C VAL A 227 16.78 -11.42 1.60
N LEU A 228 15.45 -11.46 1.72
CA LEU A 228 14.55 -10.29 1.70
C LEU A 228 14.83 -9.37 2.90
N PHE A 229 14.96 -9.94 4.10
CA PHE A 229 15.31 -9.18 5.31
C PHE A 229 16.71 -8.54 5.19
N ALA A 230 17.73 -9.34 4.87
CA ALA A 230 19.12 -8.88 4.69
C ALA A 230 19.23 -7.78 3.62
N ARG A 231 18.44 -7.86 2.55
CA ARG A 231 18.46 -6.92 1.42
C ARG A 231 17.95 -5.54 1.85
N THR A 232 16.89 -5.49 2.65
CA THR A 232 16.38 -4.26 3.27
C THR A 232 17.38 -3.70 4.27
N MET A 233 17.84 -4.53 5.22
CA MET A 233 18.75 -4.11 6.30
C MET A 233 20.11 -3.62 5.77
N ALA A 234 20.70 -4.29 4.78
CA ALA A 234 21.95 -3.84 4.15
C ALA A 234 21.80 -2.48 3.44
N GLY A 235 20.61 -2.17 2.91
CA GLY A 235 20.29 -0.84 2.37
C GLY A 235 20.15 0.22 3.47
N VAL A 236 19.47 -0.12 4.58
CA VAL A 236 19.33 0.77 5.75
C VAL A 236 20.70 1.08 6.35
N PHE A 237 21.55 0.08 6.59
CA PHE A 237 22.88 0.26 7.17
C PHE A 237 23.77 1.17 6.29
N LYS A 238 23.75 1.00 4.96
CA LYS A 238 24.51 1.86 4.02
C LYS A 238 24.03 3.32 4.03
N ASN A 239 22.74 3.56 4.28
CA ASN A 239 22.23 4.92 4.48
C ASN A 239 22.70 5.54 5.81
N ILE A 240 22.77 4.75 6.89
CA ILE A 240 23.28 5.20 8.21
C ILE A 240 24.78 5.49 8.15
N GLU A 241 25.56 4.61 7.52
CA GLU A 241 26.98 4.81 7.20
C GLU A 241 27.18 6.06 6.35
N TYR A 242 26.39 6.24 5.28
CA TYR A 242 26.46 7.43 4.45
C TYR A 242 26.17 8.72 5.23
N MET A 243 25.15 8.73 6.09
CA MET A 243 24.84 9.88 6.95
C MET A 243 25.99 10.19 7.91
N CYS A 244 26.58 9.18 8.57
CA CYS A 244 27.71 9.42 9.47
C CYS A 244 29.01 9.82 8.74
N SER A 245 29.16 9.47 7.45
CA SER A 245 30.26 9.94 6.60
C SER A 245 30.19 11.44 6.27
N LEU A 246 29.04 12.09 6.49
CA LEU A 246 28.88 13.53 6.26
C LEU A 246 29.57 14.33 7.37
N LYS A 247 30.80 14.78 7.11
CA LYS A 247 31.63 15.55 8.06
C LYS A 247 30.95 16.84 8.59
N GLY A 248 30.16 16.74 9.65
CA GLY A 248 29.50 17.85 10.34
C GLY A 248 28.39 18.57 9.57
N LYS A 249 27.83 17.96 8.51
CA LYS A 249 26.82 18.65 7.67
C LYS A 249 25.50 18.85 8.41
N HIS A 250 24.72 19.82 7.92
CA HIS A 250 23.43 20.21 8.51
C HIS A 250 23.56 20.58 9.99
N LYS A 251 24.39 21.61 10.27
CA LYS A 251 24.62 22.15 11.63
C LYS A 251 25.19 21.13 12.63
N GLY A 252 25.98 20.15 12.17
CA GLY A 252 26.48 19.06 13.03
C GLY A 252 25.43 18.01 13.40
N LEU A 253 24.28 17.98 12.71
CA LEU A 253 23.30 16.91 12.89
C LEU A 253 23.85 15.56 12.39
N TRP A 254 24.58 15.58 11.29
CA TRP A 254 25.26 14.41 10.73
C TRP A 254 26.77 14.53 10.94
N ASP A 255 27.32 13.54 11.62
CA ASP A 255 28.70 13.43 12.11
C ASP A 255 29.00 11.95 12.43
N GLU A 256 30.20 11.62 12.92
CA GLU A 256 30.58 10.25 13.32
C GLU A 256 29.69 9.65 14.43
N ASN A 257 28.98 10.50 15.19
CA ASN A 257 27.98 10.10 16.19
C ASN A 257 26.54 10.16 15.68
N GLY A 258 26.31 10.44 14.39
CA GLY A 258 24.98 10.63 13.80
C GLY A 258 24.04 9.45 14.01
N TRP A 259 24.58 8.22 14.03
CA TRP A 259 23.86 6.98 14.32
C TRP A 259 23.15 6.99 15.68
N LYS A 260 23.64 7.72 16.69
CA LYS A 260 22.98 7.87 18.00
C LYS A 260 21.64 8.59 17.92
N LYS A 261 21.39 9.31 16.82
CA LYS A 261 20.17 10.07 16.50
C LYS A 261 19.21 9.26 15.60
N ILE A 262 19.61 8.05 15.17
CA ILE A 262 18.84 7.14 14.32
C ILE A 262 18.48 5.89 15.12
N VAL A 263 17.21 5.47 15.08
CA VAL A 263 16.76 4.20 15.67
C VAL A 263 16.08 3.40 14.57
N VAL A 264 16.50 2.14 14.38
CA VAL A 264 15.88 1.20 13.45
C VAL A 264 14.99 0.24 14.23
N CYS A 265 13.72 0.15 13.87
CA CYS A 265 12.75 -0.75 14.46
C CYS A 265 12.28 -1.78 13.43
N VAL A 266 12.45 -3.06 13.72
CA VAL A 266 11.90 -4.17 12.93
C VAL A 266 10.70 -4.73 13.69
N VAL A 267 9.53 -4.80 13.05
CA VAL A 267 8.30 -5.33 13.66
C VAL A 267 7.83 -6.56 12.89
N ASN A 268 7.85 -7.74 13.53
CA ASN A 268 7.38 -8.99 12.92
C ASN A 268 5.95 -9.35 13.36
N ASP A 269 5.13 -9.73 12.38
CA ASP A 269 3.69 -9.91 12.52
C ASP A 269 3.25 -11.30 13.02
N GLY A 270 3.67 -11.65 14.23
CA GLY A 270 3.30 -12.90 14.91
C GLY A 270 4.48 -13.86 15.10
N ARG A 271 4.46 -14.63 16.20
CA ARG A 271 5.58 -15.51 16.59
C ARG A 271 5.67 -16.80 15.76
N ALA A 272 4.52 -17.35 15.37
CA ALA A 272 4.43 -18.63 14.64
C ALA A 272 5.08 -18.59 13.24
N LYS A 273 4.97 -17.47 12.53
CA LYS A 273 5.30 -17.34 11.09
C LYS A 273 6.69 -16.74 10.84
N LEU A 274 7.42 -16.37 11.89
CA LEU A 274 8.80 -15.88 11.80
C LEU A 274 9.73 -16.99 11.24
N ASP A 275 10.30 -16.74 10.06
CA ASP A 275 11.21 -17.66 9.39
C ASP A 275 12.45 -18.02 10.24
N ALA A 276 12.92 -19.25 10.10
CA ALA A 276 14.05 -19.79 10.84
C ALA A 276 15.41 -19.21 10.41
N ARG A 277 15.60 -18.86 9.13
CA ARG A 277 16.83 -18.26 8.62
C ARG A 277 16.88 -16.77 8.98
N THR A 278 15.78 -16.05 8.80
CA THR A 278 15.63 -14.64 9.23
C THR A 278 15.88 -14.50 10.72
N ARG A 279 15.31 -15.39 11.54
CA ARG A 279 15.59 -15.48 12.99
C ARG A 279 17.08 -15.73 13.29
N ALA A 280 17.76 -16.58 12.51
CA ALA A 280 19.20 -16.80 12.66
C ALA A 280 20.04 -15.56 12.30
N VAL A 281 19.67 -14.80 11.26
CA VAL A 281 20.32 -13.51 10.93
C VAL A 281 20.09 -12.48 12.05
N MET A 282 18.92 -12.47 12.69
CA MET A 282 18.66 -11.62 13.87
C MET A 282 19.51 -12.02 15.09
N THR A 283 19.73 -13.32 15.33
CA THR A 283 20.72 -13.78 16.32
C THR A 283 22.13 -13.29 15.99
N ALA A 284 22.55 -13.41 14.72
CA ALA A 284 23.88 -13.02 14.27
C ALA A 284 24.12 -11.49 14.31
N LEU A 285 23.05 -10.68 14.22
CA LEU A 285 23.09 -9.24 14.51
C LEU A 285 23.18 -8.90 16.00
N GLY A 286 22.89 -9.85 16.90
CA GLY A 286 22.75 -9.64 18.35
C GLY A 286 21.40 -9.03 18.79
N VAL A 287 20.39 -9.01 17.91
CA VAL A 287 19.07 -8.38 18.18
C VAL A 287 17.98 -9.38 18.55
N TYR A 288 18.33 -10.65 18.71
CA TYR A 288 17.46 -11.73 19.15
C TYR A 288 18.27 -12.80 19.89
N GLN A 289 17.68 -13.40 20.92
CA GLN A 289 18.19 -14.60 21.58
C GLN A 289 17.05 -15.58 21.84
N HIS A 290 17.38 -16.88 21.85
CA HIS A 290 16.43 -17.95 22.15
C HIS A 290 16.23 -18.10 23.66
N GLY A 291 15.19 -18.82 24.09
CA GLY A 291 14.93 -19.15 25.50
C GLY A 291 14.40 -18.03 26.41
N VAL A 292 14.55 -16.75 26.05
CA VAL A 292 14.16 -15.60 26.90
C VAL A 292 12.67 -15.21 26.83
N MET A 293 11.90 -15.81 25.93
CA MET A 293 10.48 -15.48 25.71
C MET A 293 9.55 -16.17 26.70
N VAL A 294 8.49 -15.48 27.13
CA VAL A 294 7.48 -15.97 28.09
C VAL A 294 6.07 -15.67 27.56
N GLU A 295 5.10 -16.56 27.79
CA GLU A 295 3.72 -16.42 27.27
C GLU A 295 2.89 -15.43 28.08
N GLU A 296 3.10 -15.42 29.40
CA GLU A 296 2.41 -14.55 30.35
C GLU A 296 3.39 -13.96 31.37
N VAL A 297 3.11 -12.74 31.81
CA VAL A 297 3.80 -12.07 32.92
C VAL A 297 2.77 -11.60 33.93
N ASN A 298 2.87 -12.06 35.18
CA ASN A 298 1.95 -11.69 36.27
C ASN A 298 0.46 -11.85 35.89
N GLN A 299 0.11 -12.99 35.27
CA GLN A 299 -1.24 -13.33 34.78
C GLN A 299 -1.80 -12.40 33.66
N LYS A 300 -1.00 -11.48 33.12
CA LYS A 300 -1.31 -10.82 31.84
C LYS A 300 -0.64 -11.60 30.68
N PRO A 301 -1.36 -11.89 29.57
CA PRO A 301 -0.74 -12.44 28.38
C PRO A 301 0.19 -11.44 27.70
N VAL A 302 1.29 -11.92 27.14
CA VAL A 302 2.26 -11.09 26.42
C VAL A 302 1.74 -10.79 25.01
N THR A 303 1.69 -9.50 24.65
CA THR A 303 1.22 -9.03 23.34
C THR A 303 2.38 -8.91 22.34
N ALA A 304 3.57 -8.56 22.82
CA ALA A 304 4.80 -8.55 22.03
C ALA A 304 6.07 -8.78 22.87
N HIS A 305 7.07 -9.39 22.26
CA HIS A 305 8.43 -9.52 22.76
C HIS A 305 9.30 -8.41 22.16
N LEU A 306 9.94 -7.62 23.00
CA LEU A 306 10.81 -6.51 22.60
C LEU A 306 12.27 -6.85 22.89
N TYR A 307 13.15 -6.57 21.92
CA TYR A 307 14.59 -6.75 22.01
C TYR A 307 15.29 -5.46 21.58
N GLU A 308 16.22 -4.93 22.37
CA GLU A 308 16.93 -3.67 22.10
C GLU A 308 18.45 -3.84 22.18
N TYR A 309 19.17 -3.61 21.08
CA TYR A 309 20.62 -3.77 20.98
C TYR A 309 21.25 -2.81 19.96
N THR A 310 22.48 -2.33 20.24
CA THR A 310 23.24 -1.51 19.30
C THR A 310 24.28 -2.37 18.60
N THR A 311 24.01 -2.79 17.36
CA THR A 311 24.87 -3.73 16.65
C THR A 311 26.10 -3.07 16.00
N LYS A 312 27.22 -3.82 15.98
CA LYS A 312 28.46 -3.57 15.23
C LYS A 312 28.68 -4.60 14.10
N VAL A 313 27.63 -5.34 13.75
CA VAL A 313 27.64 -6.35 12.68
C VAL A 313 26.93 -5.78 11.46
N GLY A 314 27.62 -5.74 10.32
CA GLY A 314 27.01 -5.42 9.03
C GLY A 314 26.40 -6.67 8.37
N ILE A 315 25.46 -6.45 7.45
CA ILE A 315 24.94 -7.50 6.56
C ILE A 315 25.26 -7.12 5.12
N ASP A 316 25.60 -8.11 4.30
CA ASP A 316 25.64 -8.00 2.84
C ASP A 316 25.10 -9.30 2.21
N ILE A 317 24.85 -9.30 0.90
CA ILE A 317 24.39 -10.49 0.16
C ILE A 317 25.35 -10.77 -0.99
N ARG A 318 25.87 -12.00 -1.07
CA ARG A 318 26.69 -12.46 -2.20
C ARG A 318 26.07 -13.70 -2.84
N LYS A 319 25.83 -13.63 -4.15
CA LYS A 319 25.22 -14.73 -4.95
C LYS A 319 23.90 -15.29 -4.41
N GLY A 320 23.15 -14.49 -3.63
CA GLY A 320 21.89 -14.91 -2.97
C GLY A 320 22.07 -15.35 -1.51
N ILE A 321 23.29 -15.66 -1.06
CA ILE A 321 23.58 -16.04 0.32
C ILE A 321 23.83 -14.79 1.18
N VAL A 322 23.31 -14.79 2.40
CA VAL A 322 23.52 -13.73 3.39
C VAL A 322 24.88 -13.89 4.07
N GLU A 323 25.67 -12.81 4.11
CA GLU A 323 26.94 -12.75 4.85
C GLU A 323 26.89 -11.68 5.94
N THR A 324 27.28 -12.05 7.16
CA THR A 324 27.56 -11.09 8.23
C THR A 324 28.99 -10.57 8.12
N LYS A 325 29.15 -9.25 8.14
CA LYS A 325 30.43 -8.53 8.16
C LYS A 325 30.66 -7.93 9.55
N PRO A 326 31.34 -8.64 10.46
CA PRO A 326 31.67 -8.06 11.75
C PRO A 326 32.59 -6.85 11.58
N GLY A 327 32.32 -5.76 12.30
CA GLY A 327 33.28 -4.66 12.47
C GLY A 327 32.96 -3.41 11.65
N ILE A 328 31.68 -3.13 11.42
CA ILE A 328 31.29 -1.87 10.76
C ILE A 328 31.67 -0.67 11.63
N GLY A 329 32.33 0.32 11.03
CA GLY A 329 32.76 1.55 11.74
C GLY A 329 31.61 2.45 12.21
N CYS A 330 30.38 2.17 11.78
CA CYS A 330 29.18 2.89 12.13
C CYS A 330 28.17 1.93 12.79
N PRO A 331 28.02 1.96 14.13
CA PRO A 331 27.04 1.13 14.84
C PRO A 331 25.59 1.49 14.50
N VAL A 332 24.66 0.54 14.68
CA VAL A 332 23.23 0.76 14.42
C VAL A 332 22.40 0.43 15.66
N GLN A 333 21.66 1.40 16.19
CA GLN A 333 20.68 1.18 17.27
C GLN A 333 19.47 0.45 16.72
N MET A 334 19.20 -0.77 17.21
CA MET A 334 18.11 -1.61 16.75
C MET A 334 17.12 -1.95 17.87
N ILE A 335 15.84 -1.92 17.50
CA ILE A 335 14.71 -2.45 18.25
C ILE A 335 14.08 -3.55 17.39
N PHE A 336 13.95 -4.77 17.92
CA PHE A 336 13.17 -5.83 17.29
C PHE A 336 11.93 -6.12 18.13
N CYS A 337 10.75 -6.03 17.52
CA CYS A 337 9.45 -6.27 18.13
C CYS A 337 8.81 -7.48 17.46
N LEU A 338 8.82 -8.62 18.13
CA LEU A 338 8.13 -9.83 17.70
C LEU A 338 6.76 -9.87 18.36
N LYS A 339 5.69 -9.58 17.63
CA LYS A 339 4.32 -9.70 18.16
C LYS A 339 4.02 -11.17 18.42
N GLU A 340 3.20 -11.47 19.43
CA GLU A 340 2.82 -12.85 19.71
C GLU A 340 1.89 -13.40 18.63
N LYS A 341 0.84 -12.64 18.31
CA LYS A 341 -0.21 -12.99 17.34
C LYS A 341 -0.04 -12.22 16.02
N ASN A 342 -0.42 -12.84 14.91
CA ASN A 342 -0.61 -12.14 13.64
C ASN A 342 -1.81 -11.18 13.80
N GLN A 343 -1.59 -9.90 13.49
CA GLN A 343 -2.62 -8.85 13.56
C GLN A 343 -2.57 -7.92 12.34
N LYS A 344 -1.91 -8.36 11.25
CA LYS A 344 -1.67 -7.62 10.00
C LYS A 344 -0.75 -6.39 10.16
N LYS A 345 -0.24 -5.93 9.01
CA LYS A 345 0.67 -4.78 8.87
C LYS A 345 0.19 -3.52 9.59
N ILE A 346 -1.12 -3.22 9.55
CA ILE A 346 -1.68 -2.02 10.19
C ILE A 346 -1.46 -1.99 11.70
N ASN A 347 -1.55 -3.15 12.36
CA ASN A 347 -1.22 -3.31 13.78
C ASN A 347 0.30 -3.18 14.04
N SER A 348 1.13 -3.70 13.14
CA SER A 348 2.58 -3.49 13.20
C SER A 348 2.96 -2.00 13.07
N HIS A 349 2.19 -1.21 12.30
CA HIS A 349 2.28 0.25 12.29
C HIS A 349 1.75 0.90 13.59
N ARG A 350 0.80 0.31 14.33
CA ARG A 350 0.40 0.79 15.67
C ARG A 350 1.54 0.66 16.68
N TRP A 351 2.18 -0.51 16.75
CA TRP A 351 3.40 -0.71 17.56
C TRP A 351 4.48 0.32 17.22
N ALA A 352 4.75 0.52 15.93
CA ALA A 352 5.75 1.50 15.49
C ALA A 352 5.38 2.96 15.84
N LEU A 353 4.16 3.40 15.56
CA LEU A 353 3.80 4.84 15.58
C LEU A 353 3.09 5.30 16.86
N GLN A 354 2.30 4.43 17.52
CA GLN A 354 1.67 4.75 18.81
C GLN A 354 2.61 4.42 19.97
N ALA A 355 3.08 3.17 20.09
CA ALA A 355 3.94 2.76 21.19
C ALA A 355 5.35 3.34 21.08
N PHE A 356 6.15 2.90 20.11
CA PHE A 356 7.57 3.25 20.04
C PHE A 356 7.77 4.71 19.59
N GLY A 357 7.01 5.17 18.60
CA GLY A 357 6.96 6.58 18.21
C GLY A 357 6.50 7.49 19.36
N GLY A 358 5.48 7.08 20.13
CA GLY A 358 5.00 7.81 21.30
C GLY A 358 6.07 7.96 22.38
N ALA A 359 6.86 6.90 22.63
CA ALA A 359 7.96 6.92 23.57
C ALA A 359 9.20 7.71 23.08
N LEU A 360 9.61 7.54 21.81
CA LEU A 360 10.82 8.16 21.26
C LEU A 360 10.63 9.62 20.82
N GLN A 361 9.40 10.05 20.52
CA GLN A 361 9.06 11.36 19.96
C GLN A 361 10.00 11.79 18.80
N PRO A 362 10.16 10.97 17.75
CA PRO A 362 11.10 11.24 16.67
C PRO A 362 10.69 12.46 15.86
N ASN A 363 11.65 13.13 15.19
CA ASN A 363 11.30 14.22 14.27
C ASN A 363 10.66 13.66 12.97
N ILE A 364 11.25 12.61 12.40
CA ILE A 364 10.84 11.96 11.15
C ILE A 364 10.79 10.44 11.35
N CYS A 365 9.72 9.82 10.87
CA CYS A 365 9.58 8.37 10.73
C CYS A 365 9.77 7.98 9.26
N VAL A 366 10.33 6.80 9.00
CA VAL A 366 10.43 6.17 7.67
C VAL A 366 9.74 4.82 7.76
N LEU A 367 8.85 4.50 6.82
CA LEU A 367 8.20 3.19 6.72
C LEU A 367 8.82 2.43 5.54
N LEU A 368 9.20 1.19 5.80
CA LEU A 368 9.82 0.25 4.88
C LEU A 368 9.13 -1.11 5.00
N ASP A 369 8.96 -1.79 3.86
CA ASP A 369 8.54 -3.19 3.83
C ASP A 369 9.79 -4.06 3.69
N ALA A 370 9.88 -5.18 4.41
CA ALA A 370 10.93 -6.17 4.18
C ALA A 370 10.92 -6.66 2.71
N GLY A 371 12.09 -7.01 2.19
CA GLY A 371 12.30 -7.22 0.76
C GLY A 371 12.51 -5.92 -0.06
N THR A 372 11.97 -4.77 0.39
CA THR A 372 12.22 -3.48 -0.29
C THR A 372 13.62 -2.98 0.05
N ARG A 373 14.45 -2.78 -0.97
CA ARG A 373 15.83 -2.31 -0.85
C ARG A 373 15.89 -0.78 -1.02
N PRO A 374 16.12 0.02 0.04
CA PRO A 374 16.47 1.42 -0.15
C PRO A 374 17.85 1.53 -0.81
N GLY A 375 17.94 2.34 -1.87
CA GLY A 375 19.23 2.70 -2.47
C GLY A 375 20.15 3.43 -1.49
N ASP A 376 21.46 3.36 -1.72
CA ASP A 376 22.52 3.64 -0.71
C ASP A 376 22.51 5.06 -0.10
N LYS A 377 21.72 6.01 -0.63
CA LYS A 377 21.54 7.38 -0.11
C LYS A 377 20.06 7.80 -0.01
N SER A 378 19.13 6.91 -0.30
CA SER A 378 17.72 7.22 -0.49
C SER A 378 17.01 7.69 0.78
N ILE A 379 17.34 7.11 1.94
CA ILE A 379 16.76 7.51 3.23
C ILE A 379 17.25 8.90 3.64
N TYR A 380 18.52 9.23 3.36
CA TYR A 380 19.05 10.58 3.56
C TYR A 380 18.35 11.61 2.64
N GLU A 381 18.13 11.30 1.36
CA GLU A 381 17.44 12.23 0.46
C GLU A 381 15.94 12.39 0.82
N LEU A 382 15.29 11.37 1.41
CA LEU A 382 13.96 11.52 2.05
C LEU A 382 14.05 12.47 3.25
N TRP A 383 14.94 12.21 4.22
CA TRP A 383 15.13 13.06 5.39
C TRP A 383 15.39 14.53 5.00
N LYS A 384 16.26 14.76 4.01
CA LYS A 384 16.63 16.08 3.49
C LYS A 384 15.43 16.87 2.96
N ALA A 385 14.39 16.22 2.43
CA ALA A 385 13.16 16.90 1.99
C ALA A 385 12.41 17.57 3.16
N PHE A 386 12.53 17.03 4.38
CA PHE A 386 11.93 17.60 5.59
C PHE A 386 12.78 18.74 6.21
N GLU A 387 14.11 18.75 6.01
CA GLU A 387 14.98 19.90 6.36
C GLU A 387 14.72 21.06 5.38
N LEU A 388 14.62 20.78 4.07
CA LEU A 388 14.36 21.79 3.03
C LEU A 388 12.94 22.41 3.10
N ASN A 389 11.93 21.64 3.51
CA ASN A 389 10.56 22.12 3.63
C ASN A 389 9.98 21.80 5.03
N PRO A 390 9.95 22.78 5.95
CA PRO A 390 9.32 22.62 7.26
C PRO A 390 7.85 22.22 7.22
N ASN A 391 7.13 22.52 6.13
CA ASN A 391 5.73 22.14 5.94
C ASN A 391 5.57 20.76 5.25
N CYS A 392 6.66 20.04 4.93
CA CYS A 392 6.58 18.65 4.49
C CYS A 392 6.03 17.81 5.65
N GLY A 393 4.87 17.18 5.43
CA GLY A 393 4.23 16.25 6.36
C GLY A 393 4.50 14.79 6.03
N GLY A 394 4.66 14.47 4.75
CA GLY A 394 5.05 13.15 4.26
C GLY A 394 5.75 13.21 2.91
N ALA A 395 6.59 12.23 2.61
CA ALA A 395 7.36 12.14 1.38
C ALA A 395 7.58 10.69 0.93
N CYS A 396 7.80 10.46 -0.36
CA CYS A 396 8.14 9.14 -0.88
C CYS A 396 9.23 9.21 -1.96
N GLY A 397 9.94 8.10 -2.15
CA GLY A 397 10.90 7.94 -3.23
C GLY A 397 10.30 7.32 -4.49
N GLU A 398 11.14 7.17 -5.50
CA GLU A 398 10.87 6.38 -6.71
C GLU A 398 10.87 4.89 -6.36
N ILE A 399 9.72 4.22 -6.49
CA ILE A 399 9.63 2.75 -6.44
C ILE A 399 10.09 2.17 -7.79
N LYS A 400 10.98 1.18 -7.76
CA LYS A 400 11.52 0.50 -8.95
C LYS A 400 11.30 -1.01 -8.87
N ALA A 401 10.99 -1.63 -10.01
CA ALA A 401 11.03 -3.08 -10.14
C ALA A 401 12.48 -3.59 -9.99
N MET A 402 12.69 -4.66 -9.23
CA MET A 402 14.01 -5.21 -8.95
C MET A 402 14.48 -6.15 -10.06
N LEU A 403 15.20 -5.57 -11.03
CA LEU A 403 15.74 -6.29 -12.18
C LEU A 403 17.08 -7.01 -11.87
N GLY A 404 17.68 -6.77 -10.71
CA GLY A 404 18.99 -7.32 -10.32
C GLY A 404 20.18 -6.55 -10.91
N LYS A 405 21.39 -6.85 -10.42
CA LYS A 405 22.63 -6.20 -10.88
C LYS A 405 23.17 -6.87 -12.15
N GLY A 406 23.52 -6.06 -13.16
CA GLY A 406 24.09 -6.52 -14.43
C GLY A 406 23.04 -7.05 -15.40
N LYS A 407 22.52 -8.26 -15.14
CA LYS A 407 21.57 -9.01 -16.00
C LYS A 407 20.14 -8.43 -16.06
N GLY A 408 19.95 -7.13 -15.83
CA GLY A 408 18.63 -6.49 -15.70
C GLY A 408 17.71 -6.64 -16.92
N PHE A 409 18.26 -6.90 -18.10
CA PHE A 409 17.48 -7.19 -19.31
C PHE A 409 16.86 -8.60 -19.34
N GLU A 410 17.41 -9.57 -18.60
CA GLU A 410 16.93 -10.95 -18.61
C GLU A 410 15.55 -11.07 -17.94
N LYS A 411 15.33 -10.40 -16.81
CA LYS A 411 13.99 -10.28 -16.22
C LYS A 411 13.01 -9.53 -17.13
N LEU A 412 13.47 -8.55 -17.93
CA LEU A 412 12.61 -7.83 -18.89
C LEU A 412 12.19 -8.66 -20.12
N LEU A 413 12.70 -9.90 -20.27
CA LEU A 413 12.15 -10.88 -21.22
C LEU A 413 10.77 -11.40 -20.77
N ASN A 414 10.48 -11.42 -19.46
CA ASN A 414 9.12 -11.68 -18.98
C ASN A 414 8.25 -10.42 -19.23
N PRO A 415 7.21 -10.50 -20.06
CA PRO A 415 6.41 -9.34 -20.42
C PRO A 415 5.63 -8.74 -19.23
N LEU A 416 5.36 -9.54 -18.19
CA LEU A 416 4.68 -9.06 -16.98
C LEU A 416 5.60 -8.14 -16.16
N ILE A 417 6.87 -8.53 -16.01
CA ILE A 417 7.91 -7.71 -15.35
C ILE A 417 8.16 -6.45 -16.16
N ALA A 418 8.27 -6.57 -17.48
CA ALA A 418 8.47 -5.43 -18.37
C ALA A 418 7.33 -4.40 -18.26
N ALA A 419 6.08 -4.84 -18.39
CA ALA A 419 4.93 -3.95 -18.28
C ALA A 419 4.84 -3.24 -16.91
N GLN A 420 5.17 -3.94 -15.82
CA GLN A 420 5.24 -3.36 -14.47
C GLN A 420 6.38 -2.35 -14.30
N ASN A 421 7.60 -2.71 -14.70
CA ASN A 421 8.76 -1.81 -14.71
C ASN A 421 8.46 -0.52 -15.51
N PHE A 422 7.86 -0.66 -16.69
CA PHE A 422 7.44 0.44 -17.53
C PHE A 422 6.46 1.38 -16.83
N GLU A 423 5.49 0.82 -16.13
CA GLU A 423 4.38 1.51 -15.48
C GLU A 423 4.85 2.36 -14.29
N TYR A 424 5.58 1.78 -13.33
CA TYR A 424 6.10 2.57 -12.19
C TYR A 424 6.98 3.69 -12.70
N LYS A 425 7.76 3.43 -13.76
CA LYS A 425 8.60 4.44 -14.41
C LYS A 425 7.80 5.54 -15.10
N MET A 426 6.56 5.33 -15.52
CA MET A 426 5.67 6.42 -15.96
C MET A 426 5.10 7.20 -14.78
N SER A 427 4.55 6.49 -13.80
CA SER A 427 3.96 7.07 -12.59
C SER A 427 4.96 7.97 -11.86
N ASN A 428 6.23 7.53 -11.78
CA ASN A 428 7.34 8.26 -11.16
C ASN A 428 7.92 9.45 -11.96
N ILE A 429 7.49 9.68 -13.21
CA ILE A 429 7.96 10.83 -14.03
C ILE A 429 6.83 11.76 -14.53
N LEU A 430 5.57 11.30 -14.51
CA LEU A 430 4.40 12.13 -14.76
C LEU A 430 3.58 12.35 -13.48
N ASP A 431 3.01 11.28 -12.93
CA ASP A 431 1.97 11.37 -11.91
C ASP A 431 2.50 11.88 -10.57
N LYS A 432 3.52 11.22 -9.98
CA LYS A 432 4.12 11.63 -8.71
C LYS A 432 4.76 13.02 -8.77
N PRO A 433 5.45 13.43 -9.86
CA PRO A 433 5.83 14.83 -10.08
C PRO A 433 4.66 15.81 -10.12
N MET A 434 3.60 15.53 -10.90
CA MET A 434 2.44 16.41 -11.00
C MET A 434 1.75 16.59 -9.64
N GLU A 435 1.40 15.49 -8.98
CA GLU A 435 0.84 15.47 -7.62
C GLU A 435 1.70 16.33 -6.68
N SER A 436 3.01 16.07 -6.63
CA SER A 436 3.95 16.81 -5.77
C SER A 436 4.11 18.30 -6.09
N ALA A 437 3.66 18.80 -7.26
CA ALA A 437 3.60 20.23 -7.53
C ALA A 437 2.36 20.88 -6.88
N PHE A 438 1.21 20.20 -6.97
CA PHE A 438 -0.03 20.59 -6.29
C PHE A 438 0.05 20.37 -4.76
N GLY A 439 0.93 19.48 -4.30
CA GLY A 439 1.36 19.34 -2.90
C GLY A 439 0.48 18.41 -2.06
N PHE A 440 -0.49 17.76 -2.69
CA PHE A 440 -1.10 16.52 -2.24
C PHE A 440 -0.58 15.40 -3.15
N ILE A 441 -0.55 14.18 -2.66
CA ILE A 441 -0.08 13.01 -3.40
C ILE A 441 -1.07 11.91 -3.05
N SER A 442 -1.77 11.35 -4.05
CA SER A 442 -2.90 10.44 -3.78
C SER A 442 -2.50 9.17 -3.06
N VAL A 443 -1.21 8.83 -3.04
CA VAL A 443 -0.60 7.77 -2.23
C VAL A 443 0.91 8.01 -2.05
N LEU A 444 1.39 7.84 -0.81
CA LEU A 444 2.80 7.64 -0.47
C LEU A 444 2.96 6.14 -0.16
N PRO A 445 3.77 5.35 -0.90
CA PRO A 445 3.83 3.91 -0.70
C PRO A 445 4.40 3.53 0.68
N GLY A 446 3.67 2.73 1.48
CA GLY A 446 4.15 2.23 2.76
C GLY A 446 5.51 1.49 2.69
N ALA A 447 5.82 0.88 1.54
CA ALA A 447 7.09 0.20 1.30
C ALA A 447 8.33 1.11 1.20
N PHE A 448 8.17 2.40 0.85
CA PHE A 448 9.26 3.37 0.84
C PHE A 448 8.76 4.82 0.97
N SER A 449 8.27 5.16 2.16
CA SER A 449 7.79 6.51 2.49
C SER A 449 8.34 7.00 3.82
N ALA A 450 8.25 8.31 4.05
CA ALA A 450 8.64 8.97 5.28
C ALA A 450 7.60 10.01 5.68
N TYR A 451 7.49 10.28 6.99
CA TYR A 451 6.48 11.13 7.59
C TYR A 451 7.08 11.95 8.71
N ARG A 452 6.68 13.22 8.83
CA ARG A 452 7.03 14.02 10.00
C ARG A 452 6.12 13.62 11.16
N PHE A 453 6.68 13.22 12.29
CA PHE A 453 5.89 12.57 13.36
C PHE A 453 4.73 13.46 13.88
N ILE A 454 4.98 14.75 14.11
CA ILE A 454 3.95 15.73 14.50
C ILE A 454 2.89 15.99 13.41
N ALA A 455 3.15 15.63 12.15
CA ALA A 455 2.14 15.65 11.09
C ALA A 455 1.18 14.47 11.23
N LEU A 456 1.66 13.28 11.60
CA LEU A 456 0.83 12.08 11.87
C LEU A 456 -0.11 12.28 13.08
N GLN A 457 0.40 12.83 14.20
CA GLN A 457 -0.31 12.90 15.48
C GLN A 457 -1.74 13.48 15.40
N ASN A 458 -2.67 12.97 16.21
CA ASN A 458 -4.05 13.45 16.22
C ASN A 458 -4.18 14.87 16.82
N ASP A 459 -5.33 15.52 16.62
CA ASP A 459 -5.64 16.79 17.29
C ASP A 459 -6.06 16.58 18.76
N ALA A 460 -6.20 17.66 19.52
CA ALA A 460 -6.54 17.63 20.95
C ALA A 460 -7.95 17.10 21.27
N ARG A 461 -8.70 16.58 20.29
CA ARG A 461 -9.98 15.87 20.43
C ARG A 461 -9.85 14.38 20.06
N GLY A 462 -8.61 13.89 19.91
CA GLY A 462 -8.29 12.53 19.46
C GLY A 462 -8.47 12.30 17.96
N LYS A 463 -8.85 13.32 17.17
CA LYS A 463 -9.18 13.14 15.74
C LYS A 463 -8.04 13.57 14.83
N GLY A 464 -7.73 12.77 13.80
CA GLY A 464 -6.63 13.09 12.89
C GLY A 464 -6.03 11.90 12.14
N PRO A 465 -4.82 12.08 11.58
CA PRO A 465 -4.27 11.13 10.62
C PRO A 465 -4.02 9.73 11.20
N LEU A 466 -3.51 9.59 12.42
CA LEU A 466 -3.33 8.25 13.04
C LEU A 466 -4.67 7.60 13.43
N GLU A 467 -5.65 8.35 13.93
CA GLU A 467 -7.01 7.85 14.18
C GLU A 467 -7.64 7.30 12.89
N LYS A 468 -7.59 8.07 11.81
CA LYS A 468 -8.14 7.64 10.50
C LYS A 468 -7.30 6.60 9.79
N TYR A 469 -6.01 6.42 10.12
CA TYR A 469 -5.20 5.33 9.58
C TYR A 469 -5.54 4.00 10.27
N PHE A 470 -5.62 3.99 11.60
CA PHE A 470 -5.85 2.78 12.40
C PHE A 470 -7.32 2.35 12.54
N ASP A 471 -8.28 3.21 12.19
CA ASP A 471 -9.72 2.87 12.11
C ASP A 471 -9.99 1.54 11.40
N GLY A 472 -9.23 1.24 10.33
CA GLY A 472 -9.36 0.01 9.54
C GLY A 472 -9.16 -1.28 10.33
N GLU A 473 -8.35 -1.27 11.39
CA GLU A 473 -8.19 -2.40 12.32
C GLU A 473 -9.45 -2.57 13.16
N LYS A 474 -9.87 -1.49 13.84
CA LYS A 474 -11.04 -1.47 14.75
C LYS A 474 -12.35 -1.80 14.04
N HIS A 475 -12.39 -1.62 12.71
CA HIS A 475 -13.55 -1.86 11.85
C HIS A 475 -13.56 -3.23 11.13
N HIS A 476 -12.59 -4.12 11.36
CA HIS A 476 -12.56 -5.43 10.69
C HIS A 476 -13.77 -6.35 10.99
N LEU A 477 -14.39 -6.22 12.16
CA LEU A 477 -15.58 -7.00 12.53
C LEU A 477 -16.86 -6.32 11.98
N ASP A 478 -17.28 -5.20 12.56
CA ASP A 478 -18.65 -4.68 12.40
C ASP A 478 -18.86 -3.66 11.26
N ALA A 479 -17.82 -3.25 10.53
CA ALA A 479 -17.99 -2.20 9.52
C ALA A 479 -18.52 -2.70 8.17
N ASP A 480 -19.17 -1.77 7.46
CA ASP A 480 -19.64 -1.96 6.10
C ASP A 480 -18.51 -2.29 5.10
N ILE A 481 -18.87 -3.00 4.04
CA ILE A 481 -17.98 -3.45 2.97
C ILE A 481 -17.37 -2.29 2.15
N PHE A 482 -18.01 -1.12 2.07
CA PHE A 482 -17.37 0.09 1.52
C PHE A 482 -16.14 0.46 2.36
N THR A 483 -16.30 0.55 3.68
CA THR A 483 -15.20 0.86 4.62
C THR A 483 -14.13 -0.23 4.59
N LYS A 484 -14.51 -1.51 4.59
CA LYS A 484 -13.57 -2.63 4.50
C LYS A 484 -12.76 -2.63 3.19
N ASN A 485 -13.32 -2.18 2.06
CA ASN A 485 -12.58 -1.98 0.81
C ASN A 485 -11.70 -0.71 0.83
N MET A 486 -12.18 0.38 1.42
CA MET A 486 -11.43 1.64 1.55
C MET A 486 -10.10 1.44 2.31
N TYR A 487 -10.12 0.60 3.35
CA TYR A 487 -8.93 0.17 4.10
C TYR A 487 -8.12 -0.97 3.45
N LEU A 488 -8.28 -1.20 2.14
CA LEU A 488 -7.27 -1.90 1.31
C LEU A 488 -6.20 -0.95 0.74
N ALA A 489 -6.35 0.36 0.99
CA ALA A 489 -5.38 1.39 0.59
C ALA A 489 -5.29 2.49 1.67
N GLU A 490 -5.04 2.08 2.91
CA GLU A 490 -4.93 2.91 4.11
C GLU A 490 -3.97 4.10 3.95
N ASP A 491 -2.87 3.92 3.21
CA ASP A 491 -1.90 4.97 2.89
C ASP A 491 -2.53 6.16 2.16
N ARG A 492 -3.57 5.93 1.33
CA ARG A 492 -4.30 6.98 0.61
C ARG A 492 -5.12 7.85 1.56
N ILE A 493 -5.77 7.22 2.54
CA ILE A 493 -6.55 7.89 3.60
C ILE A 493 -5.61 8.76 4.44
N LEU A 494 -4.45 8.20 4.82
CA LEU A 494 -3.41 8.92 5.56
C LEU A 494 -2.90 10.14 4.78
N CYS A 495 -2.64 9.99 3.48
CA CYS A 495 -2.24 11.10 2.62
C CYS A 495 -3.27 12.24 2.60
N PHE A 496 -4.55 11.89 2.49
CA PHE A 496 -5.64 12.88 2.50
C PHE A 496 -5.74 13.58 3.87
N GLU A 497 -5.84 12.84 4.97
CA GLU A 497 -6.00 13.42 6.30
C GLU A 497 -4.77 14.22 6.78
N LEU A 498 -3.56 13.91 6.30
CA LEU A 498 -2.37 14.75 6.53
C LEU A 498 -2.53 16.17 5.96
N VAL A 499 -2.99 16.30 4.71
CA VAL A 499 -3.17 17.60 4.03
C VAL A 499 -4.45 18.30 4.51
N ALA A 500 -5.51 17.53 4.76
CA ALA A 500 -6.76 18.02 5.33
C ALA A 500 -6.67 18.33 6.85
N LYS A 501 -5.53 18.07 7.51
CA LYS A 501 -5.38 18.17 8.98
C LYS A 501 -5.76 19.56 9.48
N ARG A 502 -6.68 19.59 10.46
CA ARG A 502 -7.27 20.83 10.99
C ARG A 502 -6.19 21.78 11.51
N LYS A 503 -6.33 23.08 11.21
CA LYS A 503 -5.36 24.16 11.56
C LYS A 503 -3.90 23.92 11.13
N SER A 504 -3.61 22.88 10.35
CA SER A 504 -2.27 22.55 9.86
C SER A 504 -2.11 22.95 8.39
N LYS A 505 -0.88 22.91 7.87
CA LYS A 505 -0.57 23.27 6.47
C LYS A 505 0.44 22.30 5.84
N TRP A 506 0.29 21.02 6.15
CA TRP A 506 1.18 19.97 5.66
C TRP A 506 1.01 19.72 4.17
N VAL A 507 2.12 19.61 3.45
CA VAL A 507 2.14 19.17 2.05
C VAL A 507 2.89 17.85 1.94
N LEU A 508 2.57 17.08 0.91
CA LEU A 508 3.25 15.83 0.56
C LEU A 508 4.26 16.09 -0.56
N THR A 509 5.40 15.40 -0.55
CA THR A 509 6.52 15.70 -1.47
C THR A 509 7.11 14.42 -2.09
N TYR A 510 7.16 14.36 -3.42
CA TYR A 510 7.86 13.31 -4.14
C TYR A 510 9.37 13.62 -4.22
N VAL A 511 10.20 12.60 -3.98
CA VAL A 511 11.65 12.75 -3.91
C VAL A 511 12.29 11.83 -4.95
N CYS A 512 12.28 12.24 -6.22
CA CYS A 512 12.90 11.50 -7.34
C CYS A 512 14.44 11.37 -7.29
N SER A 513 15.07 11.60 -6.14
CA SER A 513 16.48 11.31 -5.85
C SER A 513 16.64 10.26 -4.73
N ALA A 514 15.54 9.90 -4.08
CA ALA A 514 15.43 8.75 -3.21
C ALA A 514 14.75 7.62 -3.99
N GLN A 515 15.26 6.40 -3.89
CA GLN A 515 14.87 5.25 -4.71
C GLN A 515 14.78 3.99 -3.83
N GLY A 516 13.71 3.21 -3.99
CA GLY A 516 13.50 1.91 -3.38
C GLY A 516 13.28 0.84 -4.45
N GLU A 517 14.07 -0.23 -4.45
CA GLU A 517 13.91 -1.36 -5.36
C GLU A 517 13.07 -2.46 -4.68
N THR A 518 12.04 -2.96 -5.36
CA THR A 518 11.11 -3.98 -4.84
C THR A 518 10.87 -5.06 -5.88
N ASP A 519 10.64 -6.30 -5.41
CA ASP A 519 10.24 -7.39 -6.30
C ASP A 519 8.83 -7.14 -6.88
N VAL A 520 8.55 -7.77 -8.02
CA VAL A 520 7.29 -7.65 -8.77
C VAL A 520 6.80 -9.05 -9.13
N PRO A 521 5.48 -9.32 -9.16
CA PRO A 521 4.93 -10.57 -9.66
C PRO A 521 5.47 -10.95 -11.03
N GLU A 522 6.00 -12.16 -11.12
CA GLU A 522 6.45 -12.76 -12.38
C GLU A 522 5.37 -13.64 -13.02
N GLU A 523 4.29 -13.89 -12.28
CA GLU A 523 3.15 -14.75 -12.65
C GLU A 523 1.82 -13.98 -12.81
N MET A 524 0.93 -14.52 -13.66
CA MET A 524 -0.39 -13.93 -13.93
C MET A 524 -1.38 -14.03 -12.74
N PRO A 525 -1.52 -15.16 -12.02
CA PRO A 525 -2.43 -15.26 -10.86
C PRO A 525 -2.08 -14.26 -9.75
N GLU A 526 -0.79 -14.09 -9.49
CA GLU A 526 -0.26 -13.12 -8.52
C GLU A 526 -0.57 -11.69 -8.93
N LEU A 527 -0.27 -11.32 -10.19
CA LEU A 527 -0.55 -9.99 -10.74
C LEU A 527 -2.05 -9.65 -10.63
N ILE A 528 -2.94 -10.59 -10.97
CA ILE A 528 -4.39 -10.39 -10.86
C ILE A 528 -4.82 -10.17 -9.40
N LYS A 529 -4.34 -10.99 -8.45
CA LYS A 529 -4.61 -10.83 -7.01
C LYS A 529 -4.07 -9.49 -6.45
N GLN A 530 -2.88 -9.10 -6.89
CA GLN A 530 -2.24 -7.87 -6.48
C GLN A 530 -3.03 -6.65 -6.97
N ARG A 531 -3.33 -6.59 -8.27
CA ARG A 531 -4.11 -5.49 -8.86
C ARG A 531 -5.56 -5.42 -8.37
N ARG A 532 -6.20 -6.55 -8.01
CA ARG A 532 -7.52 -6.53 -7.34
C ARG A 532 -7.50 -5.65 -6.09
N ARG A 533 -6.52 -5.87 -5.20
CA ARG A 533 -6.39 -5.11 -3.94
C ARG A 533 -6.22 -3.63 -4.22
N TRP A 534 -5.32 -3.27 -5.14
CA TRP A 534 -5.01 -1.86 -5.39
C TRP A 534 -6.08 -1.12 -6.19
N LEU A 535 -6.71 -1.73 -7.19
CA LEU A 535 -7.81 -1.10 -7.95
C LEU A 535 -9.00 -0.81 -7.04
N ASN A 536 -9.43 -1.81 -6.25
CA ASN A 536 -10.54 -1.63 -5.31
C ASN A 536 -10.18 -0.60 -4.23
N GLY A 537 -9.05 -0.78 -3.52
CA GLY A 537 -8.61 0.16 -2.49
C GLY A 537 -8.42 1.59 -3.01
N SER A 538 -7.83 1.76 -4.20
CA SER A 538 -7.65 3.08 -4.83
C SER A 538 -8.98 3.72 -5.23
N PHE A 539 -9.94 2.95 -5.77
CA PHE A 539 -11.25 3.47 -6.11
C PHE A 539 -12.01 3.96 -4.87
N PHE A 540 -12.14 3.11 -3.84
CA PHE A 540 -12.90 3.47 -2.63
C PHE A 540 -12.22 4.59 -1.82
N ALA A 541 -10.89 4.64 -1.77
CA ALA A 541 -10.16 5.75 -1.16
C ALA A 541 -10.24 7.06 -1.98
N ALA A 542 -10.28 7.00 -3.32
CA ALA A 542 -10.52 8.18 -4.14
C ALA A 542 -11.93 8.74 -3.92
N VAL A 543 -12.96 7.89 -3.87
CA VAL A 543 -14.32 8.30 -3.50
C VAL A 543 -14.34 8.92 -2.10
N TYR A 544 -13.63 8.36 -1.11
CA TYR A 544 -13.50 8.97 0.22
C TYR A 544 -12.92 10.40 0.15
N ALA A 545 -11.78 10.59 -0.51
CA ALA A 545 -11.13 11.89 -0.64
C ALA A 545 -12.01 12.92 -1.37
N LEU A 546 -12.71 12.49 -2.44
CA LEU A 546 -13.60 13.35 -3.22
C LEU A 546 -14.87 13.73 -2.46
N VAL A 547 -15.48 12.82 -1.70
CA VAL A 547 -16.63 13.13 -0.81
C VAL A 547 -16.19 14.08 0.31
N HIS A 548 -14.99 13.88 0.87
CA HIS A 548 -14.49 14.66 1.99
C HIS A 548 -13.71 15.92 1.61
N PHE A 549 -13.62 16.29 0.32
CA PHE A 549 -12.79 17.39 -0.18
C PHE A 549 -12.94 18.71 0.61
N TYR A 550 -14.13 19.00 1.14
CA TYR A 550 -14.44 20.16 1.97
C TYR A 550 -13.57 20.24 3.24
N GLN A 551 -13.01 19.12 3.72
CA GLN A 551 -12.05 19.06 4.82
C GLN A 551 -10.73 19.79 4.51
N ILE A 552 -10.42 20.13 3.26
CA ILE A 552 -9.31 21.04 2.94
C ILE A 552 -9.54 22.46 3.49
N PHE A 553 -10.79 22.95 3.57
CA PHE A 553 -11.05 24.32 4.00
C PHE A 553 -10.77 24.56 5.50
N ARG A 554 -10.86 23.53 6.36
CA ARG A 554 -10.50 23.57 7.80
C ARG A 554 -8.98 23.60 8.09
N SER A 555 -8.14 23.52 7.06
CA SER A 555 -6.67 23.65 7.16
C SER A 555 -6.22 25.12 7.23
N SER A 556 -4.95 25.33 7.61
CA SER A 556 -4.24 26.62 7.56
C SER A 556 -3.47 26.83 6.25
N HIS A 557 -3.79 26.10 5.17
CA HIS A 557 -3.24 26.37 3.84
C HIS A 557 -3.69 27.73 3.29
N SER A 558 -2.83 28.37 2.49
CA SER A 558 -3.14 29.63 1.81
C SER A 558 -4.26 29.45 0.77
N ALA A 559 -4.94 30.54 0.42
CA ALA A 559 -6.02 30.51 -0.59
C ALA A 559 -5.57 29.89 -1.92
N MET A 560 -4.38 30.25 -2.41
CA MET A 560 -3.79 29.67 -3.62
C MET A 560 -3.53 28.16 -3.48
N ARG A 561 -2.98 27.69 -2.34
CA ARG A 561 -2.75 26.24 -2.14
C ARG A 561 -4.06 25.48 -2.01
N LYS A 562 -5.10 26.06 -1.40
CA LYS A 562 -6.45 25.48 -1.36
C LYS A 562 -7.07 25.39 -2.77
N PHE A 563 -6.93 26.44 -3.59
CA PHE A 563 -7.35 26.41 -4.99
C PHE A 563 -6.61 25.33 -5.80
N MET A 564 -5.29 25.20 -5.63
CA MET A 564 -4.50 24.13 -6.26
C MET A 564 -5.06 22.73 -5.91
N PHE A 565 -5.38 22.44 -4.65
CA PHE A 565 -6.01 21.17 -4.28
C PHE A 565 -7.38 20.95 -4.92
N MET A 566 -8.20 22.00 -5.12
CA MET A 566 -9.49 21.85 -5.83
C MET A 566 -9.30 21.49 -7.30
N VAL A 567 -8.27 22.04 -7.96
CA VAL A 567 -7.91 21.68 -9.34
C VAL A 567 -7.41 20.23 -9.42
N GLU A 568 -6.59 19.80 -8.45
CA GLU A 568 -6.11 18.41 -8.37
C GLU A 568 -7.26 17.42 -8.11
N PHE A 569 -8.19 17.72 -7.21
CA PHE A 569 -9.38 16.89 -6.97
C PHE A 569 -10.30 16.83 -8.18
N LEU A 570 -10.47 17.92 -8.94
CA LEU A 570 -11.22 17.91 -10.20
C LEU A 570 -10.54 17.00 -11.24
N TYR A 571 -9.21 17.06 -11.35
CA TYR A 571 -8.44 16.15 -12.19
C TYR A 571 -8.61 14.68 -11.74
N GLN A 572 -8.58 14.40 -10.42
CA GLN A 572 -8.78 13.05 -9.88
C GLN A 572 -10.22 12.54 -10.13
N LEU A 573 -11.23 13.40 -10.00
CA LEU A 573 -12.63 13.08 -10.33
C LEU A 573 -12.81 12.72 -11.82
N ILE A 574 -12.28 13.53 -12.73
CA ILE A 574 -12.33 13.25 -14.18
C ILE A 574 -11.59 11.95 -14.49
N SER A 575 -10.40 11.75 -13.91
CA SER A 575 -9.61 10.51 -14.07
C SER A 575 -10.38 9.28 -13.58
N MET A 576 -11.09 9.38 -12.44
CA MET A 576 -11.92 8.30 -11.89
C MET A 576 -13.13 7.98 -12.78
N ILE A 577 -13.76 8.99 -13.40
CA ILE A 577 -14.83 8.79 -14.39
C ILE A 577 -14.29 8.04 -15.61
N PHE A 578 -13.13 8.44 -16.15
CA PHE A 578 -12.49 7.73 -17.26
C PHE A 578 -12.12 6.29 -16.93
N ALA A 579 -11.67 6.01 -15.69
CA ALA A 579 -11.42 4.65 -15.21
C ALA A 579 -12.71 3.82 -15.08
N TRP A 580 -13.80 4.40 -14.56
CA TRP A 580 -15.10 3.73 -14.41
C TRP A 580 -15.67 3.25 -15.75
N PHE A 581 -15.53 4.06 -16.80
CA PHE A 581 -15.97 3.74 -18.17
C PHE A 581 -14.90 3.09 -19.05
N ALA A 582 -13.77 2.63 -18.48
CA ALA A 582 -12.62 2.19 -19.27
C ALA A 582 -12.91 1.00 -20.21
N VAL A 583 -13.75 0.04 -19.80
CA VAL A 583 -14.13 -1.12 -20.63
C VAL A 583 -15.02 -0.69 -21.80
N GLY A 584 -16.05 0.13 -21.55
CA GLY A 584 -16.90 0.69 -22.60
C GLY A 584 -16.12 1.56 -23.58
N ASN A 585 -15.22 2.41 -23.08
CA ASN A 585 -14.32 3.23 -23.90
C ASN A 585 -13.40 2.38 -24.78
N PHE A 586 -12.80 1.30 -24.23
CA PHE A 586 -11.94 0.42 -25.00
C PHE A 586 -12.72 -0.35 -26.09
N PHE A 587 -13.94 -0.81 -25.79
CA PHE A 587 -14.82 -1.41 -26.80
C PHE A 587 -15.21 -0.41 -27.90
N LEU A 588 -15.53 0.84 -27.56
CA LEU A 588 -15.86 1.87 -28.55
C LEU A 588 -14.67 2.21 -29.46
N VAL A 589 -13.47 2.38 -28.89
CA VAL A 589 -12.25 2.59 -29.68
C VAL A 589 -11.94 1.38 -30.57
N PHE A 590 -12.13 0.16 -30.06
CA PHE A 590 -12.04 -1.07 -30.85
C PHE A 590 -13.01 -1.05 -32.03
N GLN A 591 -14.32 -0.92 -31.78
CA GLN A 591 -15.37 -0.90 -32.79
C GLN A 591 -15.13 0.12 -33.90
N ILE A 592 -14.74 1.34 -33.52
CA ILE A 592 -14.50 2.43 -34.48
C ILE A 592 -13.28 2.13 -35.37
N LEU A 593 -12.17 1.66 -34.80
CA LEU A 593 -10.96 1.33 -35.56
C LEU A 593 -11.16 0.13 -36.48
N THR A 594 -11.84 -0.92 -36.02
CA THR A 594 -12.03 -2.14 -36.83
C THR A 594 -13.07 -1.94 -37.93
N THR A 595 -14.17 -1.23 -37.64
CA THR A 595 -15.16 -0.83 -38.65
C THR A 595 -14.54 0.07 -39.72
N ALA A 596 -13.66 1.01 -39.33
CA ALA A 596 -12.96 1.87 -40.28
C ALA A 596 -12.10 1.06 -41.27
N LEU A 597 -11.45 -0.03 -40.85
CA LEU A 597 -10.67 -0.90 -41.73
C LEU A 597 -11.49 -1.55 -42.86
N GLY A 598 -12.79 -1.79 -42.63
CA GLY A 598 -13.73 -2.29 -43.65
C GLY A 598 -14.05 -1.29 -44.76
N GLY A 599 -13.60 -0.03 -44.65
CA GLY A 599 -13.84 1.00 -45.66
C GLY A 599 -13.31 0.61 -47.05
N PRO A 600 -14.01 0.98 -48.15
CA PRO A 600 -13.69 0.53 -49.51
C PRO A 600 -12.35 1.07 -50.04
N THR A 601 -11.77 2.08 -49.38
CA THR A 601 -10.45 2.65 -49.67
C THR A 601 -9.31 2.05 -48.83
N LEU A 602 -9.61 1.11 -47.93
CA LEU A 602 -8.66 0.49 -46.99
C LEU A 602 -8.51 -1.01 -47.28
N LEU A 603 -9.11 -1.89 -46.45
CA LEU A 603 -9.10 -3.35 -46.68
C LEU A 603 -10.43 -3.85 -47.28
N GLY A 604 -11.43 -2.98 -47.43
CA GLY A 604 -12.73 -3.30 -48.00
C GLY A 604 -13.36 -4.53 -47.36
N LYS A 605 -13.92 -5.41 -48.20
CA LYS A 605 -14.60 -6.66 -47.77
C LYS A 605 -13.72 -7.60 -46.95
N THR A 606 -12.40 -7.59 -47.14
CA THR A 606 -11.47 -8.38 -46.32
C THR A 606 -11.34 -7.79 -44.91
N GLY A 607 -11.33 -6.45 -44.80
CA GLY A 607 -11.37 -5.74 -43.52
C GLY A 607 -12.69 -5.93 -42.77
N GLU A 608 -13.81 -5.87 -43.50
CA GLU A 608 -15.17 -6.07 -42.98
C GLU A 608 -15.33 -7.46 -42.33
N VAL A 609 -14.98 -8.53 -43.07
CA VAL A 609 -15.05 -9.92 -42.55
C VAL A 609 -14.12 -10.13 -41.35
N LEU A 610 -12.92 -9.54 -41.38
CA LEU A 610 -11.96 -9.62 -40.28
C LEU A 610 -12.42 -8.85 -39.05
N SER A 611 -13.06 -7.68 -39.22
CA SER A 611 -13.65 -6.90 -38.13
C SER A 611 -14.72 -7.70 -37.40
N ILE A 612 -15.67 -8.31 -38.14
CA ILE A 612 -16.73 -9.15 -37.56
C ILE A 612 -16.13 -10.36 -36.82
N PHE A 613 -15.14 -11.05 -37.39
CA PHE A 613 -14.50 -12.18 -36.72
C PHE A 613 -13.83 -11.78 -35.40
N ILE A 614 -13.07 -10.68 -35.39
CA ILE A 614 -12.35 -10.23 -34.20
C ILE A 614 -13.32 -9.61 -33.17
N GLU A 615 -14.45 -9.04 -33.58
CA GLU A 615 -15.54 -8.64 -32.69
C GLU A 615 -16.13 -9.83 -31.91
N TRP A 616 -16.42 -10.95 -32.59
CA TRP A 616 -16.88 -12.16 -31.90
C TRP A 616 -15.83 -12.72 -30.94
N VAL A 617 -14.53 -12.65 -31.29
CA VAL A 617 -13.43 -13.02 -30.39
C VAL A 617 -13.32 -12.08 -29.18
N TYR A 618 -13.50 -10.76 -29.37
CA TYR A 618 -13.55 -9.77 -28.30
C TYR A 618 -14.70 -10.09 -27.33
N LEU A 619 -15.92 -10.24 -27.86
CA LEU A 619 -17.12 -10.48 -27.05
C LEU A 619 -17.03 -11.82 -26.31
N GLY A 620 -16.56 -12.88 -26.98
CA GLY A 620 -16.29 -14.17 -26.35
C GLY A 620 -15.24 -14.09 -25.23
N SER A 621 -14.14 -13.37 -25.47
CA SER A 621 -13.11 -13.16 -24.44
C SER A 621 -13.64 -12.34 -23.25
N LEU A 622 -14.44 -11.31 -23.49
CA LEU A 622 -15.03 -10.48 -22.42
C LEU A 622 -16.05 -11.27 -21.58
N VAL A 623 -16.95 -12.04 -22.21
CA VAL A 623 -17.88 -12.93 -21.49
C VAL A 623 -17.10 -13.98 -20.68
N THR A 624 -16.02 -14.54 -21.23
CA THR A 624 -15.13 -15.46 -20.53
C THR A 624 -14.46 -14.80 -19.32
N CYS A 625 -14.05 -13.52 -19.42
CA CYS A 625 -13.53 -12.75 -18.28
C CYS A 625 -14.55 -12.67 -17.15
N PHE A 626 -15.83 -12.36 -17.45
CA PHE A 626 -16.89 -12.27 -16.43
C PHE A 626 -17.17 -13.63 -15.77
N VAL A 627 -17.31 -14.70 -16.55
CA VAL A 627 -17.58 -16.05 -16.03
C VAL A 627 -16.45 -16.52 -15.11
N LEU A 628 -15.19 -16.39 -15.54
CA LEU A 628 -14.04 -16.79 -14.73
C LEU A 628 -13.86 -15.92 -13.49
N SER A 629 -14.11 -14.61 -13.60
CA SER A 629 -13.96 -13.68 -12.47
C SER A 629 -15.01 -13.83 -11.37
N LEU A 630 -16.17 -14.42 -11.69
CA LEU A 630 -17.26 -14.66 -10.73
C LEU A 630 -17.22 -16.07 -10.11
N GLY A 631 -16.68 -17.06 -10.84
CA GLY A 631 -16.71 -18.47 -10.45
C GLY A 631 -15.37 -19.07 -9.98
N ASN A 632 -14.22 -18.59 -10.47
CA ASN A 632 -12.93 -19.27 -10.32
C ASN A 632 -11.82 -18.36 -9.77
N THR A 633 -10.95 -18.92 -8.91
CA THR A 633 -9.71 -18.24 -8.52
C THR A 633 -8.69 -18.24 -9.67
N PRO A 634 -7.82 -17.21 -9.78
CA PRO A 634 -6.76 -17.15 -10.79
C PRO A 634 -5.79 -18.33 -10.73
N ASP A 635 -5.57 -18.91 -9.55
CA ASP A 635 -4.66 -20.05 -9.35
C ASP A 635 -5.26 -21.32 -9.97
N GLY A 636 -6.49 -21.67 -9.56
CA GLY A 636 -7.19 -22.87 -10.03
C GLY A 636 -7.54 -22.84 -11.52
N SER A 637 -7.41 -21.69 -12.18
CA SER A 637 -7.72 -21.50 -13.60
C SER A 637 -6.61 -20.80 -14.40
N ARG A 638 -5.35 -20.86 -13.91
CA ARG A 638 -4.15 -20.23 -14.49
C ARG A 638 -4.04 -20.37 -16.03
N ARG A 639 -4.36 -21.55 -16.58
CA ARG A 639 -4.35 -21.81 -18.03
C ARG A 639 -5.34 -20.92 -18.79
N PHE A 640 -6.58 -20.81 -18.32
CA PHE A 640 -7.60 -19.98 -18.97
C PHE A 640 -7.28 -18.49 -18.88
N TYR A 641 -6.77 -18.01 -17.75
CA TYR A 641 -6.30 -16.63 -17.63
C TYR A 641 -5.16 -16.34 -18.63
N MET A 642 -4.20 -17.26 -18.83
CA MET A 642 -3.19 -17.10 -19.88
C MET A 642 -3.77 -17.12 -21.30
N THR A 643 -4.75 -17.96 -21.60
CA THR A 643 -5.45 -17.94 -22.90
C THR A 643 -6.12 -16.59 -23.17
N MET A 644 -6.76 -15.98 -22.16
CA MET A 644 -7.32 -14.63 -22.28
C MET A 644 -6.23 -13.57 -22.51
N VAL A 645 -5.10 -13.65 -21.81
CA VAL A 645 -3.97 -12.73 -21.99
C VAL A 645 -3.45 -12.77 -23.44
N TYR A 646 -3.34 -13.96 -24.03
CA TYR A 646 -2.97 -14.11 -25.44
C TYR A 646 -4.04 -13.56 -26.40
N SER A 647 -5.34 -13.78 -26.14
CA SER A 647 -6.40 -13.22 -27.00
C SER A 647 -6.45 -11.70 -26.96
N TRP A 648 -6.30 -11.10 -25.78
CA TRP A 648 -6.20 -9.65 -25.60
C TRP A 648 -4.94 -9.06 -26.22
N GLY A 649 -3.81 -9.76 -26.15
CA GLY A 649 -2.58 -9.40 -26.86
C GLY A 649 -2.75 -9.40 -28.39
N LEU A 650 -3.41 -10.42 -28.95
CA LEU A 650 -3.73 -10.51 -30.38
C LEU A 650 -4.68 -9.39 -30.84
N ILE A 651 -5.69 -9.05 -30.04
CA ILE A 651 -6.57 -7.89 -30.30
C ILE A 651 -5.76 -6.59 -30.30
N MET A 652 -4.76 -6.44 -29.41
CA MET A 652 -3.84 -5.29 -29.44
C MET A 652 -2.93 -5.29 -30.68
N MET A 653 -2.40 -6.46 -31.07
CA MET A 653 -1.90 -6.81 -32.41
C MET A 653 -2.66 -6.07 -33.52
N TYR A 654 -3.94 -6.40 -33.62
CA TYR A 654 -4.81 -5.89 -34.66
C TYR A 654 -5.11 -4.38 -34.53
N LEU A 655 -5.35 -3.86 -33.32
CA LEU A 655 -5.63 -2.44 -33.11
C LEU A 655 -4.42 -1.53 -33.37
N LEU A 656 -3.20 -1.96 -33.02
CA LEU A 656 -1.98 -1.23 -33.33
C LEU A 656 -1.73 -1.22 -34.85
N PHE A 657 -1.90 -2.37 -35.52
CA PHE A 657 -1.85 -2.44 -36.98
C PHE A 657 -2.90 -1.53 -37.62
N ALA A 658 -4.16 -1.59 -37.16
CA ALA A 658 -5.26 -0.78 -37.68
C ALA A 658 -4.98 0.72 -37.56
N SER A 659 -4.57 1.18 -36.37
CA SER A 659 -4.24 2.59 -36.10
C SER A 659 -3.11 3.10 -37.00
N VAL A 660 -2.03 2.32 -37.17
CA VAL A 660 -0.92 2.68 -38.06
C VAL A 660 -1.34 2.66 -39.53
N PHE A 661 -2.08 1.64 -39.97
CA PHE A 661 -2.52 1.50 -41.36
C PHE A 661 -3.49 2.60 -41.79
N ILE A 662 -4.48 2.94 -40.96
CA ILE A 662 -5.38 4.09 -41.18
C ILE A 662 -4.57 5.39 -41.27
N THR A 663 -3.61 5.59 -40.36
CA THR A 663 -2.79 6.82 -40.33
C THR A 663 -1.96 6.95 -41.60
N VAL A 664 -1.27 5.89 -42.03
CA VAL A 664 -0.46 5.90 -43.26
C VAL A 664 -1.35 6.14 -44.50
N LYS A 665 -2.47 5.43 -44.65
CA LYS A 665 -3.38 5.61 -45.79
C LYS A 665 -4.04 6.99 -45.81
N SER A 666 -4.34 7.57 -44.65
CA SER A 666 -4.81 8.96 -44.53
C SER A 666 -3.75 9.99 -44.94
N VAL A 667 -2.46 9.72 -44.68
CA VAL A 667 -1.37 10.58 -45.15
C VAL A 667 -1.16 10.44 -46.66
N GLU A 668 -1.12 9.21 -47.18
CA GLU A 668 -1.00 8.94 -48.62
C GLU A 668 -2.10 9.62 -49.44
N ALA A 669 -3.36 9.50 -49.01
CA ALA A 669 -4.50 10.14 -49.67
C ALA A 669 -4.39 11.68 -49.71
N GLN A 670 -3.86 12.30 -48.65
CA GLN A 670 -3.64 13.76 -48.60
C GLN A 670 -2.39 14.20 -49.37
N ALA A 671 -1.39 13.34 -49.53
CA ALA A 671 -0.19 13.61 -50.31
C ALA A 671 -0.43 13.49 -51.83
N HIS A 672 -1.25 12.52 -52.25
CA HIS A 672 -1.56 12.27 -53.67
C HIS A 672 -2.40 13.38 -54.31
N ASP A 673 -3.03 14.25 -53.50
CA ASP A 673 -3.81 15.43 -53.92
C ASP A 673 -2.92 16.62 -54.37
N GLY A 674 -1.60 16.44 -54.45
CA GLY A 674 -0.63 17.38 -55.05
C GLY A 674 -0.42 18.71 -54.31
N LYS A 675 -1.21 18.97 -53.26
CA LYS A 675 -1.24 20.25 -52.51
C LYS A 675 -0.98 20.01 -51.03
N PHE A 676 0.12 19.31 -50.71
CA PHE A 676 0.57 19.05 -49.34
C PHE A 676 1.28 20.29 -48.76
N THR A 677 0.50 21.23 -48.24
CA THR A 677 1.01 22.38 -47.47
C THR A 677 0.93 22.05 -45.98
N PHE A 678 1.96 22.37 -45.19
CA PHE A 678 2.01 22.01 -43.76
C PHE A 678 0.80 22.55 -42.96
N ALA A 679 0.22 23.68 -43.37
CA ALA A 679 -1.01 24.23 -42.81
C ALA A 679 -2.25 23.31 -42.95
N LYS A 680 -2.32 22.44 -43.96
CA LYS A 680 -3.47 21.53 -44.15
C LYS A 680 -3.57 20.46 -43.05
N LEU A 681 -2.46 20.08 -42.42
CA LEU A 681 -2.46 19.14 -41.30
C LEU A 681 -3.21 19.70 -40.08
N PHE A 682 -3.40 21.02 -40.01
CA PHE A 682 -4.09 21.72 -38.91
C PHE A 682 -5.55 22.10 -39.26
N THR A 683 -5.98 21.98 -40.53
CA THR A 683 -7.35 22.34 -40.95
C THR A 683 -8.29 21.15 -41.16
N ASN A 684 -7.77 19.92 -41.23
CA ASN A 684 -8.61 18.72 -41.17
C ASN A 684 -8.77 18.29 -39.71
N GLU A 685 -9.92 18.58 -39.10
CA GLU A 685 -10.20 18.37 -37.67
C GLU A 685 -9.99 16.92 -37.19
N ILE A 686 -10.40 15.93 -37.99
CA ILE A 686 -10.27 14.50 -37.67
C ILE A 686 -8.79 14.11 -37.66
N PHE A 687 -8.06 14.50 -38.71
CA PHE A 687 -6.65 14.19 -38.88
C PHE A 687 -5.76 14.93 -37.85
N PHE A 688 -6.07 16.20 -37.58
CA PHE A 688 -5.44 16.99 -36.52
C PHE A 688 -5.67 16.35 -35.15
N THR A 689 -6.90 15.92 -34.83
CA THR A 689 -7.23 15.21 -33.58
C THR A 689 -6.44 13.91 -33.43
N LEU A 690 -6.33 13.10 -34.49
CA LEU A 690 -5.53 11.88 -34.48
C LEU A 690 -4.04 12.18 -34.23
N ILE A 691 -3.48 13.20 -34.88
CA ILE A 691 -2.10 13.64 -34.65
C ILE A 691 -1.91 14.16 -33.22
N VAL A 692 -2.79 15.03 -32.72
CA VAL A 692 -2.72 15.55 -31.34
C VAL A 692 -2.77 14.41 -30.34
N SER A 693 -3.68 13.45 -30.50
CA SER A 693 -3.77 12.26 -29.64
C SER A 693 -2.50 11.42 -29.71
N LEU A 694 -1.95 11.14 -30.89
CA LEU A 694 -0.71 10.35 -31.02
C LEU A 694 0.51 11.09 -30.44
N LEU A 695 0.62 12.41 -30.60
CA LEU A 695 1.72 13.20 -30.05
C LEU A 695 1.63 13.35 -28.53
N SER A 696 0.45 13.65 -27.97
CA SER A 696 0.21 13.75 -26.51
C SER A 696 0.36 12.42 -25.78
N THR A 697 0.35 11.32 -26.53
CA THR A 697 0.48 9.94 -26.03
C THR A 697 1.92 9.45 -26.21
N TYR A 698 2.38 9.30 -27.46
CA TYR A 698 3.67 8.68 -27.79
C TYR A 698 4.83 9.66 -27.59
N VAL A 699 4.74 10.88 -28.14
CA VAL A 699 5.87 11.83 -28.12
C VAL A 699 6.05 12.49 -26.75
N LEU A 700 4.95 12.69 -26.02
CA LEU A 700 4.98 13.24 -24.66
C LEU A 700 5.81 12.38 -23.71
N TRP A 701 5.65 11.05 -23.73
CA TRP A 701 6.41 10.20 -22.82
C TRP A 701 7.88 10.00 -23.25
N ILE A 702 8.18 10.07 -24.56
CA ILE A 702 9.58 10.17 -25.05
C ILE A 702 10.25 11.38 -24.41
N PHE A 703 9.62 12.55 -24.58
CA PHE A 703 10.16 13.82 -24.16
C PHE A 703 10.30 13.90 -22.64
N ILE A 704 9.30 13.50 -21.86
CA ILE A 704 9.38 13.57 -20.39
C ILE A 704 10.42 12.60 -19.82
N SER A 705 10.59 11.39 -20.37
CA SER A 705 11.65 10.46 -19.96
C SER A 705 13.05 11.01 -20.24
N ILE A 706 13.24 11.72 -21.36
CA ILE A 706 14.49 12.44 -21.67
C ILE A 706 14.71 13.59 -20.67
N VAL A 707 13.69 14.42 -20.39
CA VAL A 707 13.77 15.48 -19.37
C VAL A 707 14.05 14.92 -17.97
N PHE A 708 13.55 13.73 -17.65
CA PHE A 708 13.82 13.04 -16.39
C PHE A 708 15.18 12.32 -16.34
N LEU A 709 15.91 12.27 -17.45
CA LEU A 709 17.23 11.62 -17.60
C LEU A 709 17.21 10.10 -17.37
N ASP A 710 16.05 9.47 -17.53
CA ASP A 710 15.91 8.02 -17.61
C ASP A 710 15.02 7.67 -18.81
N PRO A 711 15.61 7.31 -19.95
CA PRO A 711 14.87 6.77 -21.09
C PRO A 711 14.95 5.24 -21.17
N TRP A 712 15.70 4.53 -20.31
CA TRP A 712 16.03 3.12 -20.59
C TRP A 712 14.86 2.15 -20.45
N HIS A 713 13.94 2.47 -19.54
CA HIS A 713 12.66 1.77 -19.35
C HIS A 713 11.76 1.81 -20.59
N ILE A 714 12.16 2.52 -21.65
CA ILE A 714 11.34 2.68 -22.83
C ILE A 714 11.46 1.50 -23.81
N VAL A 715 12.54 1.40 -24.59
CA VAL A 715 12.70 0.31 -25.60
C VAL A 715 12.66 -1.06 -24.94
N SER A 716 13.14 -1.16 -23.71
CA SER A 716 13.16 -2.41 -22.96
C SER A 716 11.78 -2.90 -22.48
N SER A 717 10.73 -2.06 -22.52
CA SER A 717 9.45 -2.42 -21.89
C SER A 717 8.17 -1.82 -22.52
N SER A 718 8.27 -0.91 -23.49
CA SER A 718 7.10 -0.20 -24.06
C SER A 718 6.17 -1.10 -24.85
N LEU A 719 6.73 -2.01 -25.64
CA LEU A 719 5.96 -2.95 -26.44
C LEU A 719 5.20 -3.93 -25.54
N GLN A 720 5.85 -4.49 -24.53
CA GLN A 720 5.23 -5.41 -23.58
C GLN A 720 4.07 -4.76 -22.81
N TYR A 721 4.25 -3.50 -22.36
CA TYR A 721 3.18 -2.72 -21.75
C TYR A 721 2.00 -2.46 -22.71
N LEU A 722 2.30 -2.07 -23.95
CA LEU A 722 1.29 -1.86 -25.00
C LEU A 722 0.46 -3.13 -25.22
N LEU A 723 1.11 -4.27 -25.46
CA LEU A 723 0.43 -5.54 -25.73
C LEU A 723 -0.46 -6.00 -24.56
N LEU A 724 -0.05 -5.72 -23.32
CA LEU A 724 -0.80 -6.08 -22.13
C LEU A 724 -1.87 -5.05 -21.75
N SER A 725 -1.93 -3.86 -22.37
CA SER A 725 -2.89 -2.83 -21.95
C SER A 725 -4.36 -3.28 -22.01
N PRO A 726 -4.84 -4.11 -22.97
CA PRO A 726 -6.21 -4.62 -22.92
C PRO A 726 -6.43 -5.69 -21.85
N THR A 727 -5.37 -6.39 -21.42
CA THR A 727 -5.43 -7.30 -20.25
C THR A 727 -5.65 -6.50 -18.97
N TYR A 728 -4.92 -5.40 -18.78
CA TYR A 728 -5.19 -4.45 -17.70
C TYR A 728 -6.61 -3.87 -17.78
N THR A 729 -7.02 -3.39 -18.95
CA THR A 729 -8.32 -2.72 -19.13
C THR A 729 -9.53 -3.65 -18.99
N ASN A 730 -9.43 -4.91 -19.45
CA ASN A 730 -10.56 -5.85 -19.45
C ASN A 730 -10.41 -6.93 -18.36
N VAL A 731 -9.42 -7.82 -18.45
CA VAL A 731 -9.27 -8.96 -17.52
C VAL A 731 -9.15 -8.48 -16.07
N ILE A 732 -8.23 -7.55 -15.81
CA ILE A 732 -7.88 -7.15 -14.44
C ILE A 732 -8.97 -6.25 -13.83
N ASN A 733 -9.54 -5.30 -14.59
CA ASN A 733 -10.67 -4.49 -14.12
C ASN A 733 -11.94 -5.32 -13.88
N VAL A 734 -12.32 -6.20 -14.80
CA VAL A 734 -13.48 -7.11 -14.60
C VAL A 734 -13.25 -7.97 -13.35
N TYR A 735 -12.05 -8.53 -13.18
CA TYR A 735 -11.73 -9.30 -11.98
C TYR A 735 -11.80 -8.46 -10.70
N ALA A 736 -11.30 -7.23 -10.71
CA ALA A 736 -11.34 -6.31 -9.57
C ALA A 736 -12.77 -6.02 -9.11
N PHE A 737 -13.65 -5.55 -10.02
CA PHE A 737 -15.05 -5.26 -9.69
C PHE A 737 -15.81 -6.53 -9.28
N CYS A 738 -15.65 -7.63 -10.02
CA CYS A 738 -16.23 -8.94 -9.67
C CYS A 738 -15.72 -9.51 -8.34
N ASN A 739 -14.63 -8.99 -7.76
CA ASN A 739 -14.09 -9.46 -6.49
C ASN A 739 -14.06 -8.37 -5.39
N THR A 740 -14.89 -7.34 -5.49
CA THR A 740 -15.15 -6.33 -4.44
C THR A 740 -15.65 -6.92 -3.10
N HIS A 741 -16.21 -8.13 -3.10
CA HIS A 741 -16.52 -8.88 -1.87
C HIS A 741 -15.30 -9.43 -1.12
N ASP A 742 -14.15 -9.53 -1.79
CA ASP A 742 -12.94 -10.12 -1.22
C ASP A 742 -11.96 -9.04 -0.72
N VAL A 743 -12.20 -8.65 0.53
CA VAL A 743 -11.34 -7.79 1.34
C VAL A 743 -10.25 -8.57 2.10
N THR A 744 -9.95 -9.82 1.73
CA THR A 744 -8.82 -10.55 2.32
C THR A 744 -7.48 -9.96 1.87
N TRP A 745 -6.52 -9.96 2.80
CA TRP A 745 -5.18 -9.41 2.56
C TRP A 745 -4.19 -10.40 1.91
N GLY A 746 -4.59 -11.66 1.71
CA GLY A 746 -3.79 -12.71 1.08
C GLY A 746 -2.96 -13.57 2.04
N THR A 747 -2.85 -13.18 3.31
CA THR A 747 -2.15 -13.94 4.36
C THR A 747 -2.97 -15.16 4.80
N LYS A 748 -2.48 -16.38 4.55
CA LYS A 748 -3.10 -17.64 5.00
C LYS A 748 -2.80 -17.95 6.48
N GLY A 749 -3.86 -18.16 7.26
CA GLY A 749 -3.89 -18.97 8.49
C GLY A 749 -3.19 -18.40 9.73
N ASP A 750 -3.90 -18.37 10.85
CA ASP A 750 -3.30 -18.29 12.20
C ASP A 750 -2.80 -19.69 12.59
N ASP A 751 -1.54 -19.99 12.27
CA ASP A 751 -0.88 -21.19 12.80
C ASP A 751 -0.60 -20.96 14.29
N LYS A 752 -0.87 -21.96 15.13
CA LYS A 752 -0.56 -21.87 16.57
C LYS A 752 0.95 -21.99 16.77
N ALA A 753 1.54 -20.97 17.41
CA ALA A 753 2.92 -21.05 17.87
C ALA A 753 3.08 -22.14 18.96
N PRO A 754 4.25 -22.76 19.12
CA PRO A 754 4.52 -23.64 20.26
C PRO A 754 4.44 -22.85 21.58
N ALA A 755 3.90 -23.47 22.62
CA ALA A 755 3.73 -22.83 23.94
C ALA A 755 5.07 -22.42 24.57
N LEU A 756 5.03 -21.37 25.39
CA LEU A 756 6.17 -20.84 26.15
C LEU A 756 5.95 -20.99 27.67
N LYS A 757 6.93 -20.55 28.46
CA LYS A 757 6.84 -20.53 29.93
C LYS A 757 6.08 -19.29 30.43
N THR A 758 5.40 -19.40 31.56
CA THR A 758 4.82 -18.26 32.31
C THR A 758 5.83 -17.73 33.32
N ALA A 759 5.85 -16.40 33.57
CA ALA A 759 6.73 -15.77 34.54
C ALA A 759 5.99 -14.91 35.59
N THR A 760 6.44 -15.01 36.84
CA THR A 760 6.10 -14.09 37.95
C THR A 760 7.23 -13.10 38.15
N VAL A 761 6.89 -11.85 38.47
CA VAL A 761 7.83 -10.71 38.51
C VAL A 761 7.51 -9.77 39.66
N ASN A 762 8.51 -9.57 40.52
CA ASN A 762 8.42 -8.68 41.67
C ASN A 762 8.47 -7.19 41.26
N ALA A 763 8.13 -6.27 42.17
CA ALA A 763 8.02 -4.83 41.87
C ALA A 763 9.31 -4.19 41.28
N GLU A 764 10.47 -4.79 41.50
CA GLU A 764 11.77 -4.38 40.94
C GLU A 764 12.04 -4.90 39.51
N GLY A 765 11.18 -5.76 38.96
CA GLY A 765 11.32 -6.37 37.62
C GLY A 765 12.13 -7.66 37.57
N LYS A 766 12.48 -8.25 38.71
CA LYS A 766 13.15 -9.56 38.80
C LYS A 766 12.14 -10.71 38.86
N SER A 767 12.45 -11.78 38.13
CA SER A 767 11.66 -13.01 38.05
C SER A 767 12.23 -14.14 38.90
N ASP A 768 11.37 -15.05 39.35
CA ASP A 768 11.79 -16.22 40.15
C ASP A 768 12.48 -17.33 39.32
N GLN A 769 12.55 -17.16 37.98
CA GLN A 769 13.27 -18.02 37.04
C GLN A 769 14.07 -17.18 36.02
N GLU A 770 15.25 -16.67 36.42
CA GLU A 770 16.20 -16.13 35.44
C GLU A 770 16.72 -17.26 34.51
N PRO A 771 16.83 -17.04 33.17
CA PRO A 771 17.42 -18.04 32.28
C PRO A 771 18.90 -18.30 32.61
N SER A 772 19.33 -19.57 32.54
CA SER A 772 20.74 -19.94 32.68
C SER A 772 21.52 -19.58 31.42
N PHE A 773 22.17 -18.41 31.43
CA PHE A 773 23.08 -17.97 30.37
C PHE A 773 24.48 -18.58 30.59
N ASP A 774 24.65 -19.89 30.32
CA ASP A 774 25.97 -20.52 30.32
C ASP A 774 26.73 -20.17 29.04
N ASP A 775 28.04 -19.88 29.15
CA ASP A 775 28.86 -19.33 28.05
C ASP A 775 29.03 -20.34 26.90
N GLY A 776 28.97 -21.65 27.19
CA GLY A 776 29.08 -22.71 26.19
C GLY A 776 27.85 -22.79 25.26
N ASP A 777 26.66 -22.87 25.85
CA ASP A 777 25.38 -22.94 25.10
C ASP A 777 25.20 -21.72 24.18
N LEU A 778 25.66 -20.53 24.59
CA LEU A 778 25.52 -19.31 23.80
C LEU A 778 26.38 -19.32 22.52
N ASP A 779 27.62 -19.79 22.58
CA ASP A 779 28.49 -19.89 21.40
C ASP A 779 28.06 -21.07 20.49
N GLU A 780 27.55 -22.18 21.03
CA GLU A 780 26.96 -23.27 20.22
C GLU A 780 25.64 -22.87 19.54
N LEU A 781 24.74 -22.17 20.24
CA LEU A 781 23.51 -21.63 19.65
C LEU A 781 23.84 -20.65 18.52
N TYR A 782 24.84 -19.79 18.71
CA TYR A 782 25.33 -18.85 17.70
C TYR A 782 25.89 -19.59 16.47
N ASP A 783 26.75 -20.59 16.64
CA ASP A 783 27.30 -21.36 15.52
C ASP A 783 26.25 -22.22 14.81
N SER A 784 25.26 -22.77 15.53
CA SER A 784 24.12 -23.46 14.91
C SER A 784 23.25 -22.50 14.07
N ALA A 785 23.15 -21.23 14.49
CA ALA A 785 22.47 -20.20 13.72
C ALA A 785 23.26 -19.82 12.46
N LEU A 786 24.58 -19.67 12.56
CA LEU A 786 25.46 -19.43 11.40
C LEU A 786 25.39 -20.55 10.36
N GLN A 787 25.31 -21.82 10.78
CA GLN A 787 25.19 -22.95 9.85
C GLN A 787 23.83 -23.02 9.15
N LYS A 788 22.72 -22.66 9.83
CA LYS A 788 21.35 -22.82 9.31
C LYS A 788 21.00 -21.95 8.10
N PHE A 789 21.75 -20.87 7.83
CA PHE A 789 21.59 -20.07 6.60
C PHE A 789 22.68 -20.32 5.53
N ALA A 790 23.67 -21.18 5.82
CA ALA A 790 24.81 -21.45 4.94
C ALA A 790 24.52 -22.43 3.78
N THR A 791 23.36 -23.10 3.80
CA THR A 791 22.89 -24.02 2.76
C THR A 791 21.61 -23.50 2.09
N GLU A 792 21.20 -24.11 0.97
CA GLU A 792 20.01 -23.73 0.19
C GLU A 792 18.72 -24.32 0.81
N ALA A 793 17.59 -23.62 0.65
CA ALA A 793 16.34 -23.92 1.37
C ALA A 793 15.36 -24.80 0.56
N VAL A 794 14.41 -25.44 1.27
CA VAL A 794 13.33 -26.28 0.71
C VAL A 794 11.97 -25.76 1.24
N GLU A 795 10.95 -25.73 0.39
CA GLU A 795 9.65 -25.10 0.66
C GLU A 795 8.65 -26.03 1.40
N GLU A 796 7.91 -25.48 2.37
CA GLU A 796 6.78 -26.16 3.06
C GLU A 796 5.41 -25.70 2.52
N LYS A 797 4.47 -26.64 2.34
CA LYS A 797 3.14 -26.39 1.76
C LYS A 797 2.10 -25.95 2.81
N LYS A 798 1.34 -24.89 2.47
CA LYS A 798 0.38 -24.23 3.39
C LYS A 798 -1.09 -24.52 3.03
N SER A 799 -1.83 -25.10 3.97
CA SER A 799 -3.29 -25.34 3.94
C SER A 799 -4.12 -24.05 4.16
N ILE A 800 -5.45 -24.17 4.09
CA ILE A 800 -6.45 -23.10 4.34
C ILE A 800 -7.71 -23.78 4.92
N ASP A 801 -8.42 -23.11 5.83
CA ASP A 801 -9.74 -23.52 6.36
C ASP A 801 -10.66 -22.26 6.50
N PRO A 802 -11.96 -22.29 6.15
CA PRO A 802 -12.83 -21.10 6.10
C PRO A 802 -13.78 -20.96 7.31
N LYS A 803 -14.46 -19.80 7.42
CA LYS A 803 -15.61 -19.60 8.32
C LYS A 803 -16.69 -18.74 7.65
N ASP A 804 -17.79 -19.38 7.27
CA ASP A 804 -18.82 -18.79 6.40
C ASP A 804 -20.05 -18.30 7.17
N ALA A 805 -20.10 -16.99 7.43
CA ALA A 805 -21.28 -16.29 7.95
C ALA A 805 -21.44 -14.88 7.36
N ASP A 806 -20.36 -14.09 7.34
CA ASP A 806 -20.28 -12.74 6.73
C ASP A 806 -20.33 -12.76 5.18
N GLU A 807 -20.25 -13.95 4.58
CA GLU A 807 -20.01 -14.13 3.15
C GLU A 807 -21.21 -13.71 2.26
N GLY A 808 -22.45 -13.95 2.72
CA GLY A 808 -23.67 -13.68 1.95
C GLY A 808 -23.91 -12.19 1.68
N TYR A 809 -23.77 -11.34 2.70
CA TYR A 809 -23.89 -9.89 2.56
C TYR A 809 -22.84 -9.33 1.60
N ARG A 810 -21.60 -9.79 1.74
CA ARG A 810 -20.47 -9.36 0.89
C ARG A 810 -20.66 -9.79 -0.56
N LYS A 811 -21.11 -11.02 -0.81
CA LYS A 811 -21.50 -11.52 -2.14
C LYS A 811 -22.62 -10.67 -2.77
N ALA A 812 -23.57 -10.17 -2.00
CA ALA A 812 -24.66 -9.32 -2.48
C ALA A 812 -24.18 -7.90 -2.86
N PHE A 813 -23.36 -7.25 -2.03
CA PHE A 813 -22.80 -5.92 -2.34
C PHE A 813 -22.01 -5.91 -3.65
N ARG A 814 -21.14 -6.91 -3.86
CA ARG A 814 -20.45 -7.15 -5.14
C ARG A 814 -21.45 -7.12 -6.30
N THR A 815 -22.53 -7.88 -6.20
CA THR A 815 -23.52 -8.00 -7.28
C THR A 815 -24.13 -6.64 -7.62
N TYR A 816 -24.46 -5.80 -6.64
CA TYR A 816 -24.94 -4.44 -6.92
C TYR A 816 -23.89 -3.55 -7.59
N VAL A 817 -22.65 -3.52 -7.08
CA VAL A 817 -21.56 -2.70 -7.65
C VAL A 817 -21.24 -3.13 -9.09
N VAL A 818 -21.11 -4.43 -9.32
CA VAL A 818 -20.84 -5.02 -10.65
C VAL A 818 -21.98 -4.73 -11.61
N LEU A 819 -23.24 -4.93 -11.22
CA LEU A 819 -24.38 -4.62 -12.09
C LEU A 819 -24.45 -3.14 -12.47
N VAL A 820 -24.29 -2.23 -11.51
CA VAL A 820 -24.28 -0.77 -11.80
C VAL A 820 -23.11 -0.41 -12.73
N TRP A 821 -21.92 -0.95 -12.48
CA TRP A 821 -20.75 -0.73 -13.34
C TRP A 821 -20.95 -1.28 -14.77
N MET A 822 -21.47 -2.50 -14.89
CA MET A 822 -21.80 -3.13 -16.18
C MET A 822 -22.89 -2.36 -16.93
N PHE A 823 -24.00 -2.00 -16.28
CA PHE A 823 -25.07 -1.24 -16.93
C PHE A 823 -24.61 0.16 -17.35
N CYS A 824 -23.77 0.83 -16.56
CA CYS A 824 -23.15 2.10 -16.96
C CYS A 824 -22.28 1.94 -18.23
N ASN A 825 -21.41 0.94 -18.28
CA ASN A 825 -20.57 0.70 -19.47
C ASN A 825 -21.40 0.26 -20.69
N ALA A 826 -22.41 -0.59 -20.51
CA ALA A 826 -23.30 -1.03 -21.58
C ALA A 826 -24.20 0.10 -22.10
N ALA A 827 -24.72 0.96 -21.22
CA ALA A 827 -25.51 2.14 -21.61
C ALA A 827 -24.66 3.14 -22.40
N LEU A 828 -23.40 3.37 -21.99
CA LEU A 828 -22.47 4.21 -22.75
C LEU A 828 -22.28 3.68 -24.18
N VAL A 829 -22.00 2.38 -24.32
CA VAL A 829 -21.84 1.73 -25.64
C VAL A 829 -23.13 1.83 -26.46
N ALA A 830 -24.29 1.57 -25.85
CA ALA A 830 -25.58 1.64 -26.53
C ALA A 830 -25.93 3.05 -27.02
N ILE A 831 -25.66 4.09 -26.22
CA ILE A 831 -25.90 5.50 -26.58
C ILE A 831 -24.98 5.91 -27.74
N VAL A 832 -23.68 5.61 -27.66
CA VAL A 832 -22.71 6.04 -28.69
C VAL A 832 -22.95 5.32 -30.02
N LEU A 833 -23.23 4.01 -30.00
CA LEU A 833 -23.50 3.22 -31.21
C LEU A 833 -24.97 3.27 -31.68
N ASN A 834 -25.86 3.97 -30.94
CA ASN A 834 -27.31 3.97 -31.14
C ASN A 834 -27.92 2.53 -31.17
N ALA A 835 -27.34 1.62 -30.39
CA ALA A 835 -27.75 0.22 -30.30
C ALA A 835 -28.89 0.02 -29.28
N GLY A 836 -29.49 -1.18 -29.26
CA GLY A 836 -30.50 -1.55 -28.26
C GLY A 836 -31.89 -0.94 -28.45
N GLY A 837 -32.15 -0.24 -29.56
CA GLY A 837 -33.48 0.27 -29.91
C GLY A 837 -33.83 1.66 -29.40
N LEU A 838 -32.83 2.44 -28.95
CA LEU A 838 -32.98 3.85 -28.55
C LEU A 838 -33.68 4.71 -29.63
N ASN A 839 -33.51 4.36 -30.92
CA ASN A 839 -34.19 4.94 -32.07
C ASN A 839 -35.74 4.89 -32.00
N ARG A 840 -36.32 4.13 -31.05
CA ARG A 840 -37.78 4.09 -30.77
C ARG A 840 -38.24 5.14 -29.76
N LEU A 841 -37.32 5.86 -29.13
CA LEU A 841 -37.59 6.91 -28.13
C LEU A 841 -37.37 8.33 -28.69
N GLU A 842 -36.71 8.48 -29.83
CA GLU A 842 -36.63 9.74 -30.57
C GLU A 842 -37.98 9.99 -31.28
N VAL A 843 -38.86 10.80 -30.67
CA VAL A 843 -40.23 11.10 -31.17
C VAL A 843 -40.19 12.15 -32.30
N ALA A 844 -39.44 11.85 -33.36
CA ALA A 844 -39.45 12.58 -34.63
C ALA A 844 -38.87 11.66 -35.74
N PRO A 845 -39.57 11.48 -36.88
CA PRO A 845 -39.04 10.70 -37.99
C PRO A 845 -38.04 11.53 -38.83
N THR A 846 -36.82 11.70 -38.34
CA THR A 846 -35.71 12.26 -39.13
C THR A 846 -35.03 11.19 -39.99
N THR A 847 -34.48 11.60 -41.13
CA THR A 847 -34.03 10.69 -42.20
C THR A 847 -32.62 10.14 -41.96
N GLY A 848 -32.55 8.89 -41.51
CA GLY A 848 -31.58 7.88 -41.98
C GLY A 848 -30.08 8.15 -41.82
N GLY A 849 -29.44 7.44 -40.89
CA GLY A 849 -28.03 7.01 -40.97
C GLY A 849 -26.95 8.04 -40.63
N GLU A 850 -27.08 9.30 -41.06
CA GLU A 850 -26.00 10.29 -40.91
C GLU A 850 -25.79 10.72 -39.45
N ASP A 851 -26.87 10.92 -38.68
CA ASP A 851 -26.83 11.28 -37.25
C ASP A 851 -26.09 10.23 -36.39
N ALA A 852 -26.22 8.94 -36.70
CA ALA A 852 -25.48 7.90 -36.00
C ALA A 852 -23.96 8.02 -36.25
N SER A 853 -23.56 8.35 -37.49
CA SER A 853 -22.16 8.63 -37.81
C SER A 853 -21.64 9.88 -37.09
N ALA A 854 -22.48 10.93 -36.97
CA ALA A 854 -22.13 12.16 -36.27
C ALA A 854 -21.95 11.92 -34.75
N LYS A 855 -22.91 11.26 -34.09
CA LYS A 855 -22.84 10.90 -32.65
C LYS A 855 -21.54 10.14 -32.31
N VAL A 856 -21.16 9.15 -33.11
CA VAL A 856 -19.91 8.37 -32.94
C VAL A 856 -18.66 9.24 -33.10
N LYS A 857 -18.59 10.09 -34.15
CA LYS A 857 -17.46 10.99 -34.41
C LYS A 857 -17.27 12.01 -33.27
N THR A 858 -18.36 12.62 -32.80
CA THR A 858 -18.32 13.58 -31.69
C THR A 858 -17.88 12.91 -30.38
N TYR A 859 -18.32 11.69 -30.10
CA TYR A 859 -17.86 10.96 -28.91
C TYR A 859 -16.36 10.64 -28.97
N LEU A 860 -15.87 10.15 -30.11
CA LEU A 860 -14.44 9.89 -30.33
C LEU A 860 -13.60 11.17 -30.14
N LEU A 861 -14.05 12.29 -30.71
CA LEU A 861 -13.41 13.61 -30.55
C LEU A 861 -13.27 13.97 -29.07
N ILE A 862 -14.36 13.86 -28.29
CA ILE A 862 -14.37 14.13 -26.85
C ILE A 862 -13.40 13.22 -26.09
N VAL A 863 -13.38 11.91 -26.37
CA VAL A 863 -12.46 10.97 -25.70
C VAL A 863 -11.00 11.27 -26.01
N LEU A 864 -10.64 11.45 -27.29
CA LEU A 864 -9.26 11.71 -27.70
C LEU A 864 -8.73 13.05 -27.14
N TRP A 865 -9.54 14.12 -27.19
CA TRP A 865 -9.16 15.40 -26.60
C TRP A 865 -9.12 15.36 -25.06
N SER A 866 -9.96 14.57 -24.40
CA SER A 866 -9.89 14.38 -22.95
C SER A 866 -8.63 13.65 -22.52
N VAL A 867 -8.24 12.58 -23.24
CA VAL A 867 -6.97 11.87 -23.00
C VAL A 867 -5.78 12.80 -23.24
N ALA A 868 -5.78 13.57 -24.33
CA ALA A 868 -4.75 14.55 -24.61
C ALA A 868 -4.66 15.65 -23.52
N ALA A 869 -5.79 16.13 -23.01
CA ALA A 869 -5.85 17.12 -21.93
C ALA A 869 -5.37 16.57 -20.58
N LEU A 870 -5.74 15.33 -20.23
CA LEU A 870 -5.26 14.66 -19.01
C LEU A 870 -3.74 14.44 -19.06
N SER A 871 -3.20 13.95 -20.18
CA SER A 871 -1.75 13.80 -20.40
C SER A 871 -1.02 15.15 -20.42
N GLY A 872 -1.63 16.20 -20.99
CA GLY A 872 -1.13 17.57 -20.96
C GLY A 872 -1.07 18.14 -19.54
N PHE A 873 -2.09 17.91 -18.72
CA PHE A 873 -2.13 18.33 -17.32
C PHE A 873 -1.02 17.65 -16.49
N LYS A 874 -0.87 16.33 -16.64
CA LYS A 874 0.26 15.57 -16.06
C LYS A 874 1.61 16.17 -16.46
N PHE A 875 1.80 16.44 -17.75
CA PHE A 875 3.03 17.00 -18.28
C PHE A 875 3.36 18.39 -17.71
N VAL A 876 2.40 19.32 -17.69
CA VAL A 876 2.59 20.66 -17.12
C VAL A 876 2.94 20.58 -15.64
N GLY A 877 2.27 19.72 -14.86
CA GLY A 877 2.61 19.49 -13.45
C GLY A 877 4.01 18.88 -13.24
N ALA A 878 4.37 17.89 -14.05
CA ALA A 878 5.70 17.26 -14.00
C ALA A 878 6.83 18.22 -14.37
N MET A 879 6.61 19.08 -15.38
CA MET A 879 7.53 20.15 -15.76
C MET A 879 7.64 21.22 -14.67
N TRP A 880 6.52 21.63 -14.05
CA TRP A 880 6.52 22.53 -12.88
C TRP A 880 7.39 21.94 -11.75
N TYR A 881 7.14 20.68 -11.37
CA TYR A 881 7.93 19.99 -10.34
C TYR A 881 9.42 19.96 -10.70
N LYS A 882 9.76 19.65 -11.95
CA LYS A 882 11.15 19.60 -12.42
C LYS A 882 11.85 20.95 -12.31
N VAL A 883 11.19 22.03 -12.73
CA VAL A 883 11.70 23.41 -12.63
C VAL A 883 11.83 23.83 -11.16
N HIS A 884 10.80 23.61 -10.35
CA HIS A 884 10.82 23.92 -8.92
C HIS A 884 11.95 23.18 -8.18
N ARG A 885 12.19 21.90 -8.50
CA ARG A 885 13.27 21.09 -7.93
C ARG A 885 14.68 21.56 -8.32
N ILE A 886 14.84 22.31 -9.42
CA ILE A 886 16.12 22.95 -9.78
C ILE A 886 16.39 24.13 -8.83
N PHE A 887 15.38 24.93 -8.51
CA PHE A 887 15.51 26.07 -7.58
C PHE A 887 15.50 25.70 -6.09
N GLN A 888 15.30 24.42 -5.74
CA GLN A 888 15.33 23.90 -4.36
C GLN A 888 16.59 23.10 -4.00
N ARG A 889 17.60 23.06 -4.87
CA ARG A 889 18.81 22.22 -4.71
C ARG A 889 20.02 22.96 -4.17
#